data_AF-A0A9E6RK43-F1
#
_entry.id   AF-A0A9E6RK43-F1
#
_cell.length_a   1.000
_cell.length_b   1.000
_cell.length_c   1.000
_cell.angle_alpha   90.00
_cell.angle_beta   90.00
_cell.angle_gamma   90.00
#
_symmetry.space_group_name_H-M   'P 1'
#
loop_
_entity.id
_entity.type
_entity.pdbx_description
1 polymer ?
#
loop_
_entity_poly.entity_id
_entity_poly.type
_entity_poly.pdbx_seq_one_letter_code
_entity_poly.pdbx_strand_id
1 'polypeptide(L)'
;MLYRTHTPGSLNDRDPAFKNTDARVVRWIAQTAINVELFTIPLYMTALYSLTGMHPITGQGNDFYAGRQWPGAKPSFRPKAVDRSQPGWANPQAFNIIFSVFIQEMLHLQMAANLATAIGVSPSFTSTVLQTKNHGWSCYSPTSHTIPGCVDLRDTDRYTDVIVNTGPVDRNTLRLFLAIEQPQHDAEADIVRNKERYFPKVPFDGGNPGFNPATSGMMFGSIGYMYQCYRDYLLIRYADGTRLWDYVFTATGQQNDLFNNFSFPGHPMREFPGFETTLALTDKEIALDQALTMMNAITDQGEGATLKGRLHWFNDMHREGEVKRRYQPSKTALKADYPGFSDTGQQIPSADAVARADNDREDHYHRFQEVMEMLEIGGIQTWDQSPKPGKWQAADLITDQALYAQSMDKYKLPSAEDIATAMNTLHGAAETHTQLSQTVLGAIKGVTTVLDSYWAGTTASFPFPSMVGSGDRMSACWAITGHGPDLSIGIAGPNYNILNHACQGLSLTGADAATATNACAEVAIFHTCRGSNLCKGMSGCGFVQSASGGGGGNSCSSGGGCGAVKMKVQGGLCGGPKPPPTPTPTTLYTAPSDNTCQGYGGCAVPISAAQVYPQSGDMVVYQFLNADGSQAQTPTKLGTISFSEGEKVEDVAFKAFSMVVQNLGKPIPPQPAPSALRLAFPPST
;
A
#
# COMPACT_ATOMS: atom_id res chain seq x y z
N MET A 1 -14.72 10.49 -35.33
CA MET A 1 -14.30 11.91 -35.27
C MET A 1 -13.20 12.01 -34.21
N LEU A 2 -12.10 12.72 -34.47
CA LEU A 2 -11.00 12.86 -33.50
C LEU A 2 -11.45 13.74 -32.33
N TYR A 3 -11.80 13.13 -31.19
CA TYR A 3 -12.29 13.82 -30.01
C TYR A 3 -11.19 14.67 -29.39
N ARG A 4 -11.26 15.97 -29.64
CA ARG A 4 -10.43 16.97 -28.97
C ARG A 4 -11.10 17.34 -27.65
N THR A 5 -10.33 17.26 -26.59
CA THR A 5 -10.58 17.83 -25.25
C THR A 5 -10.57 19.34 -25.26
N HIS A 6 -10.20 19.99 -26.36
CA HIS A 6 -10.14 21.44 -26.48
C HIS A 6 -10.65 21.91 -27.86
N THR A 7 -11.13 23.14 -27.95
CA THR A 7 -11.51 23.76 -29.23
C THR A 7 -10.25 24.03 -30.07
N PRO A 8 -10.26 23.89 -31.41
CA PRO A 8 -9.10 24.24 -32.23
C PRO A 8 -8.64 25.68 -31.96
N GLY A 9 -7.40 25.85 -31.50
CA GLY A 9 -6.81 27.17 -31.23
C GLY A 9 -6.93 27.60 -29.76
N SER A 10 -7.79 26.98 -28.94
CA SER A 10 -8.03 27.43 -27.55
C SER A 10 -6.87 27.26 -26.59
N LEU A 11 -5.81 26.55 -26.99
CA LEU A 11 -4.58 26.41 -26.21
C LEU A 11 -3.54 27.50 -26.52
N ASN A 12 -3.78 28.35 -27.52
CA ASN A 12 -2.89 29.46 -27.88
C ASN A 12 -3.62 30.79 -27.68
N ASP A 13 -2.85 31.87 -27.58
CA ASP A 13 -3.34 33.26 -27.49
C ASP A 13 -4.36 33.48 -26.37
N ARG A 14 -4.26 32.70 -25.28
CA ARG A 14 -5.15 32.84 -24.12
C ARG A 14 -4.87 34.14 -23.37
N ASP A 15 -5.92 34.79 -22.86
CA ASP A 15 -5.77 36.02 -22.07
C ASP A 15 -4.95 35.74 -20.78
N PRO A 16 -3.82 36.46 -20.54
CA PRO A 16 -3.02 36.34 -19.33
C PRO A 16 -3.79 36.51 -18.01
N ALA A 17 -4.95 37.18 -18.01
CA ALA A 17 -5.81 37.32 -16.84
C ALA A 17 -6.24 35.97 -16.23
N PHE A 18 -6.24 34.89 -17.03
CA PHE A 18 -6.63 33.56 -16.59
C PHE A 18 -5.49 32.71 -16.01
N LYS A 19 -4.24 33.19 -15.98
CA LYS A 19 -3.09 32.41 -15.48
C LYS A 19 -3.33 31.76 -14.12
N ASN A 20 -3.90 32.51 -13.17
CA ASN A 20 -4.21 32.00 -11.84
C ASN A 20 -5.35 30.98 -11.84
N THR A 21 -6.33 31.16 -12.72
CA THR A 21 -7.45 30.24 -12.92
C THR A 21 -6.94 28.92 -13.47
N ASP A 22 -6.11 28.96 -14.51
CA ASP A 22 -5.53 27.78 -15.14
C ASP A 22 -4.60 27.04 -14.19
N ALA A 23 -3.77 27.77 -13.44
CA ALA A 23 -2.91 27.21 -12.41
C ALA A 23 -3.74 26.48 -11.34
N ARG A 24 -4.86 27.07 -10.91
CA ARG A 24 -5.78 26.42 -9.96
C ARG A 24 -6.42 25.16 -10.56
N VAL A 25 -6.84 25.20 -11.83
CA VAL A 25 -7.44 24.04 -12.49
C VAL A 25 -6.45 22.91 -12.67
N VAL A 26 -5.27 23.17 -13.24
CA VAL A 26 -4.29 22.11 -13.49
C VAL A 26 -3.81 21.44 -12.19
N ARG A 27 -3.67 22.21 -11.10
CA ARG A 27 -3.37 21.68 -9.76
C ARG A 27 -4.50 20.84 -9.17
N TRP A 28 -5.75 21.21 -9.44
CA TRP A 28 -6.90 20.39 -9.07
C TRP A 28 -6.92 19.07 -9.84
N ILE A 29 -6.66 19.09 -11.16
CA ILE A 29 -6.55 17.86 -11.97
C ILE A 29 -5.46 16.95 -11.41
N ALA A 30 -4.30 17.50 -11.04
CA ALA A 30 -3.20 16.74 -10.45
C ALA A 30 -3.59 16.00 -9.16
N GLN A 31 -4.33 16.66 -8.26
CA GLN A 31 -4.83 16.01 -7.05
C GLN A 31 -5.95 15.00 -7.35
N THR A 32 -6.79 15.25 -8.36
CA THR A 32 -7.79 14.28 -8.82
C THR A 32 -7.12 13.02 -9.37
N ALA A 33 -6.02 13.16 -10.11
CA ALA A 33 -5.21 12.03 -10.58
C ALA A 33 -4.68 11.19 -9.40
N ILE A 34 -4.04 11.83 -8.41
CA ILE A 34 -3.61 11.13 -7.19
C ILE A 34 -4.78 10.40 -6.49
N ASN A 35 -5.96 11.03 -6.44
CA ASN A 35 -7.12 10.42 -5.78
C ASN A 35 -7.61 9.16 -6.52
N VAL A 36 -7.64 9.17 -7.86
CA VAL A 36 -8.13 8.01 -8.62
C VAL A 36 -7.13 6.85 -8.55
N GLU A 37 -5.82 7.09 -8.72
CA GLU A 37 -4.81 6.02 -8.60
C GLU A 37 -4.74 5.47 -7.17
N LEU A 38 -4.99 6.30 -6.15
CA LEU A 38 -5.04 5.84 -4.76
C LEU A 38 -6.32 5.06 -4.46
N PHE A 39 -7.44 5.40 -5.12
CA PHE A 39 -8.71 4.70 -4.98
C PHE A 39 -8.64 3.27 -5.54
N THR A 40 -7.94 3.02 -6.64
CA THR A 40 -7.85 1.66 -7.21
C THR A 40 -7.06 0.71 -6.31
N ILE A 41 -6.04 1.18 -5.59
CA ILE A 41 -5.12 0.34 -4.79
C ILE A 41 -5.84 -0.53 -3.72
N PRO A 42 -6.59 0.01 -2.74
CA PRO A 42 -7.30 -0.82 -1.76
C PRO A 42 -8.40 -1.68 -2.39
N LEU A 43 -9.04 -1.18 -3.45
CA LEU A 43 -10.09 -1.88 -4.17
C LEU A 43 -9.55 -3.16 -4.82
N TYR A 44 -8.47 -3.04 -5.59
CA TYR A 44 -7.83 -4.16 -6.28
C TYR A 44 -7.16 -5.12 -5.29
N MET A 45 -6.52 -4.58 -4.25
CA MET A 45 -5.94 -5.40 -3.19
C MET A 45 -7.00 -6.24 -2.47
N THR A 46 -8.20 -5.68 -2.20
CA THR A 46 -9.27 -6.42 -1.51
C THR A 46 -9.75 -7.61 -2.33
N ALA A 47 -9.95 -7.41 -3.63
CA ALA A 47 -10.34 -8.50 -4.53
C ALA A 47 -9.20 -9.50 -4.71
N LEU A 48 -7.97 -9.05 -4.91
CA LEU A 48 -6.78 -9.90 -5.06
C LEU A 48 -6.68 -10.96 -3.94
N TYR A 49 -6.81 -10.52 -2.68
CA TYR A 49 -6.72 -11.40 -1.52
C TYR A 49 -8.02 -12.14 -1.18
N SER A 50 -9.11 -11.90 -1.92
CA SER A 50 -10.32 -12.72 -1.83
C SER A 50 -10.15 -14.09 -2.48
N LEU A 51 -9.24 -14.23 -3.46
CA LEU A 51 -8.92 -15.49 -4.11
C LEU A 51 -8.37 -16.48 -3.08
N THR A 52 -8.94 -17.68 -3.03
CA THR A 52 -8.45 -18.72 -2.12
C THR A 52 -7.03 -19.12 -2.49
N GLY A 53 -6.19 -19.28 -1.48
CA GLY A 53 -4.80 -19.66 -1.64
C GLY A 53 -4.06 -19.66 -0.31
N MET A 54 -2.99 -20.43 -0.25
CA MET A 54 -2.10 -20.53 0.90
C MET A 54 -0.69 -20.20 0.45
N HIS A 55 0.14 -19.71 1.36
CA HIS A 55 1.54 -19.49 1.08
C HIS A 55 2.44 -19.84 2.27
N PRO A 56 3.63 -20.38 2.02
CA PRO A 56 4.66 -20.58 3.03
C PRO A 56 5.31 -19.25 3.41
N ILE A 57 5.71 -19.13 4.67
CA ILE A 57 6.30 -17.91 5.23
C ILE A 57 7.75 -18.21 5.65
N THR A 58 8.65 -18.59 4.74
CA THR A 58 10.07 -18.83 5.07
C THR A 58 10.98 -17.93 4.24
N GLY A 59 12.01 -17.36 4.87
CA GLY A 59 12.94 -16.41 4.23
C GLY A 59 14.30 -17.02 3.89
N GLN A 60 15.05 -16.35 3.02
CA GLN A 60 16.38 -16.83 2.60
C GLN A 60 17.38 -16.88 3.77
N GLY A 61 17.78 -18.10 4.14
CA GLY A 61 18.81 -18.35 5.15
C GLY A 61 18.31 -18.26 6.59
N ASN A 62 17.02 -18.46 6.82
CA ASN A 62 16.47 -18.83 8.12
C ASN A 62 15.47 -19.98 7.96
N ASP A 63 15.17 -20.66 9.07
CA ASP A 63 14.28 -21.82 9.17
C ASP A 63 13.13 -21.58 10.17
N PHE A 64 12.85 -20.32 10.51
CA PHE A 64 11.91 -19.96 11.58
C PHE A 64 10.55 -20.63 11.42
N TYR A 65 10.02 -20.62 10.20
CA TYR A 65 8.68 -21.11 9.89
C TYR A 65 8.67 -22.23 8.86
N ALA A 66 9.80 -22.96 8.73
CA ALA A 66 9.92 -24.06 7.79
C ALA A 66 8.81 -25.10 8.01
N GLY A 67 8.21 -25.58 6.93
CA GLY A 67 7.10 -26.54 6.97
C GLY A 67 5.74 -25.94 7.34
N ARG A 68 5.60 -24.61 7.40
CA ARG A 68 4.33 -23.91 7.71
C ARG A 68 3.82 -23.09 6.54
N GLN A 69 2.50 -22.93 6.49
CA GLN A 69 1.81 -22.02 5.58
C GLN A 69 0.67 -21.27 6.26
N TRP A 70 0.31 -20.12 5.69
CA TRP A 70 -0.83 -19.30 6.11
C TRP A 70 -1.74 -18.98 4.92
N PRO A 71 -3.01 -18.62 5.19
CA PRO A 71 -3.91 -18.15 4.15
C PRO A 71 -3.43 -16.85 3.52
N GLY A 72 -3.73 -16.71 2.23
CA GLY A 72 -3.33 -15.59 1.39
C GLY A 72 -2.62 -16.14 0.17
N ALA A 73 -3.18 -15.88 -1.02
CA ALA A 73 -2.50 -16.22 -2.26
C ALA A 73 -1.26 -15.32 -2.46
N LYS A 74 -0.29 -15.82 -3.22
CA LYS A 74 0.90 -15.09 -3.66
C LYS A 74 1.12 -15.33 -5.15
N PRO A 75 1.92 -14.48 -5.83
CA PRO A 75 2.26 -14.72 -7.23
C PRO A 75 2.82 -16.13 -7.43
N SER A 76 2.47 -16.76 -8.55
CA SER A 76 2.95 -18.08 -8.92
C SER A 76 3.88 -18.00 -10.14
N PHE A 77 5.00 -18.73 -10.11
CA PHE A 77 5.87 -18.90 -11.27
C PHE A 77 5.35 -19.95 -12.27
N ARG A 78 4.27 -20.67 -11.93
CA ARG A 78 3.58 -21.64 -12.79
C ARG A 78 2.06 -21.44 -12.73
N PRO A 79 1.54 -20.26 -13.12
CA PRO A 79 0.13 -19.92 -12.89
C PRO A 79 -0.85 -20.74 -13.75
N LYS A 80 -0.38 -21.34 -14.86
CA LYS A 80 -1.21 -22.12 -15.80
C LYS A 80 -1.10 -23.64 -15.63
N ALA A 81 -0.22 -24.13 -14.75
CA ALA A 81 0.02 -25.56 -14.56
C ALA A 81 -0.87 -26.12 -13.43
N VAL A 82 -2.18 -26.16 -13.67
CA VAL A 82 -3.21 -26.40 -12.65
C VAL A 82 -4.17 -27.52 -13.07
N ASP A 83 -4.58 -28.33 -12.10
CA ASP A 83 -5.60 -29.36 -12.26
C ASP A 83 -6.99 -28.70 -12.31
N ARG A 84 -7.62 -28.69 -13.50
CA ARG A 84 -8.94 -28.08 -13.74
C ARG A 84 -10.08 -28.77 -12.99
N SER A 85 -9.84 -29.92 -12.36
CA SER A 85 -10.84 -30.56 -11.50
C SER A 85 -10.95 -29.93 -10.11
N GLN A 86 -9.95 -29.14 -9.68
CA GLN A 86 -9.94 -28.50 -8.37
C GLN A 86 -10.75 -27.19 -8.39
N PRO A 87 -11.51 -26.89 -7.31
CA PRO A 87 -12.08 -25.56 -7.12
C PRO A 87 -11.00 -24.49 -7.15
N GLY A 88 -11.27 -23.35 -7.81
CA GLY A 88 -10.31 -22.26 -7.89
C GLY A 88 -9.06 -22.57 -8.72
N TRP A 89 -9.13 -23.51 -9.67
CA TRP A 89 -7.98 -23.88 -10.51
C TRP A 89 -7.36 -22.68 -11.24
N ALA A 90 -8.14 -21.64 -11.57
CA ALA A 90 -7.64 -20.44 -12.23
C ALA A 90 -7.11 -19.37 -11.26
N ASN A 91 -7.27 -19.54 -9.93
CA ASN A 91 -6.83 -18.56 -8.93
C ASN A 91 -5.36 -18.14 -9.09
N PRO A 92 -4.38 -19.03 -9.36
CA PRO A 92 -2.99 -18.60 -9.53
C PRO A 92 -2.77 -17.66 -10.72
N GLN A 93 -3.48 -17.87 -11.83
CA GLN A 93 -3.42 -16.99 -13.00
C GLN A 93 -4.15 -15.67 -12.73
N ALA A 94 -5.36 -15.72 -12.18
CA ALA A 94 -6.11 -14.52 -11.82
C ALA A 94 -5.36 -13.67 -10.79
N PHE A 95 -4.74 -14.29 -9.79
CA PHE A 95 -3.90 -13.60 -8.81
C PHE A 95 -2.73 -12.91 -9.49
N ASN A 96 -1.99 -13.60 -10.38
CA ASN A 96 -0.89 -12.98 -11.12
C ASN A 96 -1.34 -11.76 -11.95
N ILE A 97 -2.50 -11.84 -12.59
CA ILE A 97 -3.04 -10.75 -13.41
C ILE A 97 -3.42 -9.56 -12.52
N ILE A 98 -4.28 -9.75 -11.51
CA ILE A 98 -4.72 -8.65 -10.64
C ILE A 98 -3.52 -8.06 -9.88
N PHE A 99 -2.57 -8.89 -9.43
CA PHE A 99 -1.33 -8.44 -8.79
C PHE A 99 -0.52 -7.54 -9.73
N SER A 100 -0.39 -7.90 -11.00
CA SER A 100 0.35 -7.09 -11.97
C SER A 100 -0.25 -5.70 -12.16
N VAL A 101 -1.59 -5.61 -12.25
CA VAL A 101 -2.31 -4.34 -12.32
C VAL A 101 -2.09 -3.52 -11.04
N PHE A 102 -2.31 -4.14 -9.88
CA PHE A 102 -2.08 -3.51 -8.57
C PHE A 102 -0.67 -2.91 -8.40
N ILE A 103 0.37 -3.53 -8.96
CA ILE A 103 1.73 -2.95 -8.94
C ILE A 103 1.87 -1.76 -9.90
N GLN A 104 1.22 -1.81 -11.06
CA GLN A 104 1.20 -0.66 -11.97
C GLN A 104 0.43 0.53 -11.39
N GLU A 105 -0.65 0.30 -10.65
CA GLU A 105 -1.36 1.37 -9.92
C GLU A 105 -0.44 2.10 -8.91
N MET A 106 0.46 1.38 -8.24
CA MET A 106 1.46 2.02 -7.37
C MET A 106 2.48 2.86 -8.14
N LEU A 107 2.86 2.41 -9.34
CA LEU A 107 3.71 3.18 -10.25
C LEU A 107 2.98 4.45 -10.71
N HIS A 108 1.69 4.34 -11.07
CA HIS A 108 0.86 5.47 -11.49
C HIS A 108 0.72 6.49 -10.37
N LEU A 109 0.45 6.04 -9.14
CA LEU A 109 0.38 6.91 -7.97
C LEU A 109 1.70 7.67 -7.73
N GLN A 110 2.85 7.01 -7.86
CA GLN A 110 4.16 7.67 -7.79
C GLN A 110 4.30 8.75 -8.87
N MET A 111 3.98 8.42 -10.12
CA MET A 111 4.09 9.35 -11.25
C MET A 111 3.13 10.54 -11.08
N ALA A 112 1.88 10.30 -10.69
CA ALA A 112 0.89 11.34 -10.42
C ALA A 112 1.37 12.29 -9.31
N ALA A 113 1.97 11.76 -8.23
CA ALA A 113 2.54 12.56 -7.16
C ALA A 113 3.77 13.38 -7.62
N ASN A 114 4.66 12.80 -8.42
CA ASN A 114 5.82 13.50 -9.00
C ASN A 114 5.40 14.62 -9.97
N LEU A 115 4.36 14.38 -10.79
CA LEU A 115 3.75 15.39 -11.66
C LEU A 115 3.16 16.55 -10.83
N ALA A 116 2.44 16.23 -9.76
CA ALA A 116 1.80 17.21 -8.89
C ALA A 116 2.83 18.13 -8.19
N THR A 117 3.91 17.57 -7.64
CA THR A 117 4.95 18.38 -6.98
C THR A 117 5.69 19.29 -7.95
N ALA A 118 5.89 18.86 -9.20
CA ALA A 118 6.52 19.68 -10.23
C ALA A 118 5.70 20.91 -10.65
N ILE A 119 4.41 20.95 -10.34
CA ILE A 119 3.55 22.12 -10.56
C ILE A 119 3.14 22.84 -9.26
N GLY A 120 3.84 22.52 -8.16
CA GLY A 120 3.69 23.18 -6.86
C GLY A 120 2.50 22.70 -6.03
N VAL A 121 1.99 21.49 -6.28
CA VAL A 121 1.01 20.83 -5.40
C VAL A 121 1.74 20.04 -4.34
N SER A 122 1.26 20.10 -3.10
CA SER A 122 1.59 19.10 -2.07
C SER A 122 0.55 17.98 -2.14
N PRO A 123 0.89 16.78 -2.66
CA PRO A 123 -0.05 15.67 -2.77
C PRO A 123 -0.69 15.34 -1.43
N SER A 124 -2.01 15.12 -1.44
CA SER A 124 -2.74 14.58 -0.29
C SER A 124 -3.22 13.16 -0.56
N PHE A 125 -2.77 12.21 0.26
CA PHE A 125 -3.16 10.81 0.26
C PHE A 125 -4.22 10.50 1.34
N THR A 126 -4.47 11.43 2.26
CA THR A 126 -5.63 11.42 3.18
C THR A 126 -6.73 12.41 2.77
N SER A 127 -6.91 12.62 1.47
CA SER A 127 -7.88 13.57 0.92
C SER A 127 -9.32 13.23 1.38
N THR A 128 -10.10 14.27 1.70
CA THR A 128 -11.51 14.12 2.10
C THR A 128 -12.42 13.65 0.96
N VAL A 129 -11.90 13.62 -0.27
CA VAL A 129 -12.58 13.01 -1.43
C VAL A 129 -12.70 11.50 -1.26
N LEU A 130 -11.71 10.86 -0.65
CA LEU A 130 -11.65 9.41 -0.47
C LEU A 130 -11.97 8.99 0.96
N GLN A 131 -11.53 9.76 1.95
CA GLN A 131 -11.52 9.36 3.35
C GLN A 131 -12.26 10.36 4.26
N THR A 132 -12.88 9.83 5.29
CA THR A 132 -13.41 10.62 6.42
C THR A 132 -12.28 11.09 7.33
N LYS A 133 -12.59 11.99 8.28
CA LYS A 133 -11.65 12.41 9.34
C LYS A 133 -11.09 11.26 10.19
N ASN A 134 -11.79 10.13 10.23
CA ASN A 134 -11.40 8.92 10.96
C ASN A 134 -10.70 7.90 10.03
N HIS A 135 -10.27 8.31 8.83
CA HIS A 135 -9.64 7.47 7.82
C HIS A 135 -10.49 6.30 7.29
N GLY A 136 -11.81 6.32 7.52
CA GLY A 136 -12.74 5.43 6.82
C GLY A 136 -12.92 5.89 5.38
N TRP A 137 -12.89 4.97 4.43
CA TRP A 137 -12.96 5.26 3.00
C TRP A 137 -14.41 5.48 2.57
N SER A 138 -14.83 6.75 2.55
CA SER A 138 -16.20 7.15 2.22
C SER A 138 -16.59 6.95 0.76
N CYS A 139 -15.61 6.73 -0.13
CA CYS A 139 -15.86 6.42 -1.53
C CYS A 139 -16.39 4.99 -1.75
N TYR A 140 -16.15 4.06 -0.82
CA TYR A 140 -16.69 2.71 -0.87
C TYR A 140 -17.98 2.63 -0.06
N SER A 141 -19.05 2.16 -0.68
CA SER A 141 -20.32 1.95 -0.01
C SER A 141 -21.18 0.95 -0.80
N PRO A 142 -22.00 0.13 -0.13
CA PRO A 142 -22.95 -0.77 -0.81
C PRO A 142 -24.00 -0.03 -1.65
N THR A 143 -24.07 1.30 -1.58
CA THR A 143 -24.99 2.15 -2.35
C THR A 143 -24.28 3.16 -3.25
N SER A 144 -22.94 3.16 -3.28
CA SER A 144 -22.18 4.07 -4.15
C SER A 144 -22.14 3.54 -5.57
N HIS A 145 -22.28 4.44 -6.55
CA HIS A 145 -22.10 4.16 -7.98
C HIS A 145 -21.04 5.09 -8.59
N THR A 146 -20.34 5.89 -7.78
CA THR A 146 -19.49 6.96 -8.28
C THR A 146 -18.03 6.57 -8.15
N ILE A 147 -17.33 6.50 -9.29
CA ILE A 147 -15.87 6.43 -9.32
C ILE A 147 -15.35 7.84 -8.98
N PRO A 148 -14.58 8.03 -7.88
CA PRO A 148 -14.16 9.34 -7.42
C PRO A 148 -13.41 10.13 -8.50
N GLY A 149 -13.88 11.34 -8.80
CA GLY A 149 -13.28 12.21 -9.82
C GLY A 149 -13.60 11.84 -11.27
N CYS A 150 -14.13 10.64 -11.54
CA CYS A 150 -14.41 10.15 -12.88
C CYS A 150 -15.90 10.16 -13.24
N VAL A 151 -16.64 9.07 -13.02
CA VAL A 151 -18.00 8.92 -13.53
C VAL A 151 -18.95 8.39 -12.47
N ASP A 152 -20.20 8.87 -12.46
CA ASP A 152 -21.31 8.19 -11.81
C ASP A 152 -21.83 7.11 -12.76
N LEU A 153 -21.64 5.84 -12.40
CA LEU A 153 -21.94 4.71 -13.27
C LEU A 153 -23.43 4.63 -13.64
N ARG A 154 -24.32 5.30 -12.90
CA ARG A 154 -25.74 5.44 -13.26
C ARG A 154 -25.96 6.27 -14.52
N ASP A 155 -24.97 7.04 -14.95
CA ASP A 155 -25.00 7.81 -16.20
C ASP A 155 -24.46 7.04 -17.42
N THR A 156 -23.96 5.81 -17.22
CA THR A 156 -23.50 4.88 -18.27
C THR A 156 -24.63 3.95 -18.74
N ASP A 157 -24.54 3.30 -19.89
CA ASP A 157 -25.50 2.26 -20.28
C ASP A 157 -25.11 0.88 -19.73
N ARG A 158 -23.81 0.53 -19.74
CA ARG A 158 -23.33 -0.81 -19.38
C ARG A 158 -23.15 -1.05 -17.89
N TYR A 159 -23.00 -0.01 -17.06
CA TYR A 159 -22.58 -0.17 -15.67
C TYR A 159 -23.54 0.43 -14.64
N THR A 160 -24.80 0.74 -15.02
CA THR A 160 -25.80 1.37 -14.12
C THR A 160 -26.03 0.65 -12.80
N ASP A 161 -25.88 -0.67 -12.78
CA ASP A 161 -26.09 -1.55 -11.63
C ASP A 161 -24.82 -1.84 -10.83
N VAL A 162 -23.64 -1.40 -11.33
CA VAL A 162 -22.36 -1.68 -10.69
C VAL A 162 -22.19 -0.82 -9.44
N ILE A 163 -21.89 -1.49 -8.33
CA ILE A 163 -21.64 -0.87 -7.03
C ILE A 163 -20.15 -0.60 -6.86
N VAL A 164 -19.83 0.63 -6.45
CA VAL A 164 -18.49 1.08 -6.07
C VAL A 164 -18.25 0.74 -4.60
N ASN A 165 -17.80 -0.48 -4.36
CA ASN A 165 -17.44 -0.98 -3.04
C ASN A 165 -16.30 -2.00 -3.14
N THR A 166 -15.59 -2.22 -2.04
CA THR A 166 -14.62 -3.32 -1.94
C THR A 166 -15.36 -4.65 -1.81
N GLY A 167 -14.87 -5.69 -2.48
CA GLY A 167 -15.54 -7.00 -2.53
C GLY A 167 -14.62 -8.13 -3.02
N PRO A 168 -15.15 -9.36 -3.12
CA PRO A 168 -14.41 -10.49 -3.66
C PRO A 168 -14.25 -10.37 -5.18
N VAL A 169 -13.43 -11.23 -5.79
CA VAL A 169 -13.44 -11.41 -7.25
C VAL A 169 -14.77 -12.04 -7.67
N ASP A 170 -15.75 -11.18 -7.95
CA ASP A 170 -17.07 -11.52 -8.42
C ASP A 170 -17.46 -10.67 -9.65
N ARG A 171 -18.69 -10.89 -10.16
CA ARG A 171 -19.17 -10.20 -11.36
C ARG A 171 -19.30 -8.69 -11.16
N ASN A 172 -19.71 -8.21 -9.99
CA ASN A 172 -19.84 -6.77 -9.73
C ASN A 172 -18.46 -6.11 -9.70
N THR A 173 -17.53 -6.70 -8.96
CA THR A 173 -16.17 -6.20 -8.75
C THR A 173 -15.39 -6.18 -10.05
N LEU A 174 -15.45 -7.25 -10.86
CA LEU A 174 -14.77 -7.24 -12.17
C LEU A 174 -15.43 -6.29 -13.17
N ARG A 175 -16.76 -6.08 -13.13
CA ARG A 175 -17.41 -5.04 -13.93
C ARG A 175 -17.02 -3.64 -13.48
N LEU A 176 -16.81 -3.42 -12.17
CA LEU A 176 -16.26 -2.17 -11.66
C LEU A 176 -14.84 -1.94 -12.17
N PHE A 177 -13.99 -2.97 -12.18
CA PHE A 177 -12.63 -2.87 -12.70
C PHE A 177 -12.63 -2.50 -14.18
N LEU A 178 -13.47 -3.15 -14.98
CA LEU A 178 -13.66 -2.82 -16.39
C LEU A 178 -14.21 -1.41 -16.62
N ALA A 179 -15.04 -0.89 -15.71
CA ALA A 179 -15.55 0.48 -15.81
C ALA A 179 -14.49 1.53 -15.45
N ILE A 180 -13.59 1.22 -14.51
CA ILE A 180 -12.46 2.08 -14.14
C ILE A 180 -11.46 2.17 -15.30
N GLU A 181 -11.09 1.03 -15.88
CA GLU A 181 -10.07 0.91 -16.93
C GLU A 181 -10.64 1.05 -18.34
N GLN A 182 -11.90 1.44 -18.48
CA GLN A 182 -12.59 1.51 -19.76
C GLN A 182 -11.85 2.46 -20.71
N PRO A 183 -11.46 2.01 -21.92
CA PRO A 183 -10.83 2.89 -22.90
C PRO A 183 -11.67 4.14 -23.17
N GLN A 184 -11.04 5.31 -23.25
CA GLN A 184 -11.74 6.60 -23.39
C GLN A 184 -12.85 6.59 -24.46
N HIS A 185 -12.59 5.97 -25.62
CA HIS A 185 -13.54 5.96 -26.72
C HIS A 185 -14.81 5.15 -26.40
N ASP A 186 -14.67 4.07 -25.64
CA ASP A 186 -15.77 3.28 -25.14
C ASP A 186 -16.53 4.04 -24.04
N ALA A 187 -15.82 4.73 -23.15
CA ALA A 187 -16.43 5.54 -22.10
C ALA A 187 -17.30 6.67 -22.69
N GLU A 188 -16.84 7.34 -23.75
CA GLU A 188 -17.60 8.36 -24.48
C GLU A 188 -18.89 7.83 -25.15
N ALA A 189 -18.86 6.57 -25.59
CA ALA A 189 -20.02 5.91 -26.17
C ALA A 189 -21.01 5.46 -25.08
N ASP A 190 -20.49 4.96 -23.97
CA ASP A 190 -21.26 4.34 -22.88
C ASP A 190 -21.91 5.36 -21.93
N ILE A 191 -21.26 6.49 -21.68
CA ILE A 191 -21.84 7.58 -20.89
C ILE A 191 -22.90 8.28 -21.75
N VAL A 192 -24.18 7.95 -21.53
CA VAL A 192 -25.30 8.48 -22.34
C VAL A 192 -26.09 9.58 -21.64
N ARG A 193 -25.83 9.82 -20.35
CA ARG A 193 -26.50 10.85 -19.52
C ARG A 193 -25.48 11.87 -19.00
N ASN A 194 -25.91 13.12 -18.83
CA ASN A 194 -25.11 14.23 -18.29
C ASN A 194 -23.71 14.39 -18.94
N LYS A 195 -23.60 14.19 -20.26
CA LYS A 195 -22.30 14.15 -20.98
C LYS A 195 -21.42 15.37 -20.71
N GLU A 196 -22.02 16.55 -20.59
CA GLU A 196 -21.34 17.81 -20.31
C GLU A 196 -20.61 17.83 -18.95
N ARG A 197 -21.04 17.01 -17.99
CA ARG A 197 -20.39 16.85 -16.67
C ARG A 197 -19.07 16.09 -16.76
N TYR A 198 -18.98 15.13 -17.69
CA TYR A 198 -17.90 14.14 -17.78
C TYR A 198 -16.89 14.45 -18.89
N PHE A 199 -17.27 15.25 -19.88
CA PHE A 199 -16.40 15.60 -21.02
C PHE A 199 -16.17 17.11 -21.13
N PRO A 200 -15.65 17.76 -20.07
CA PRO A 200 -15.39 19.20 -20.10
C PRO A 200 -14.34 19.57 -21.14
N LYS A 201 -14.46 20.76 -21.75
CA LYS A 201 -13.51 21.23 -22.77
C LYS A 201 -12.50 22.20 -22.17
N VAL A 202 -11.22 21.96 -22.42
CA VAL A 202 -10.11 22.82 -21.98
C VAL A 202 -10.10 24.11 -22.81
N PRO A 203 -10.08 25.29 -22.17
CA PRO A 203 -10.10 25.52 -20.72
C PRO A 203 -11.55 25.52 -20.14
N PHE A 204 -11.70 24.98 -18.91
CA PHE A 204 -12.98 24.66 -18.25
C PHE A 204 -13.80 25.87 -17.77
N ASP A 205 -13.21 27.05 -17.68
CA ASP A 205 -13.74 28.19 -16.92
C ASP A 205 -14.99 28.86 -17.50
N GLY A 206 -15.39 28.52 -18.72
CA GLY A 206 -16.53 29.16 -19.39
C GLY A 206 -16.38 30.68 -19.54
N GLY A 207 -15.16 31.21 -19.56
CA GLY A 207 -14.85 32.63 -19.58
C GLY A 207 -14.79 33.30 -18.21
N ASN A 208 -14.80 32.57 -17.09
CA ASN A 208 -14.78 33.12 -15.74
C ASN A 208 -13.39 33.01 -15.05
N PRO A 209 -12.65 34.12 -14.87
CA PRO A 209 -11.36 34.10 -14.14
C PRO A 209 -11.48 33.63 -12.68
N GLY A 210 -12.66 33.74 -12.07
CA GLY A 210 -12.96 33.26 -10.73
C GLY A 210 -13.29 31.77 -10.63
N PHE A 211 -13.27 31.02 -11.74
CA PHE A 211 -13.73 29.62 -11.77
C PHE A 211 -12.99 28.72 -10.76
N ASN A 212 -13.74 27.98 -9.95
CA ASN A 212 -13.18 27.00 -9.02
C ASN A 212 -13.66 25.59 -9.41
N PRO A 213 -12.78 24.70 -9.88
CA PRO A 213 -13.19 23.36 -10.31
C PRO A 213 -13.73 22.53 -9.15
N ALA A 214 -13.25 22.73 -7.93
CA ALA A 214 -13.64 21.95 -6.75
C ALA A 214 -15.13 22.09 -6.37
N THR A 215 -15.79 23.16 -6.81
CA THR A 215 -17.22 23.42 -6.54
C THR A 215 -18.10 23.29 -7.78
N SER A 216 -17.53 22.84 -8.92
CA SER A 216 -18.22 22.83 -10.21
C SER A 216 -19.10 21.60 -10.44
N GLY A 217 -18.91 20.52 -9.67
CA GLY A 217 -19.55 19.22 -9.91
C GLY A 217 -19.00 18.46 -11.14
N MET A 218 -18.00 19.04 -11.81
CA MET A 218 -17.30 18.44 -12.95
C MET A 218 -16.57 17.17 -12.54
N MET A 219 -16.57 16.20 -13.45
CA MET A 219 -15.81 14.97 -13.34
C MET A 219 -15.24 14.58 -14.72
N PHE A 220 -14.66 13.39 -14.83
CA PHE A 220 -14.02 12.91 -16.07
C PHE A 220 -14.59 11.57 -16.53
N GLY A 221 -15.02 11.48 -17.79
CA GLY A 221 -15.65 10.26 -18.30
C GLY A 221 -14.74 9.02 -18.30
N SER A 222 -13.42 9.21 -18.36
CA SER A 222 -12.41 8.16 -18.14
C SER A 222 -11.14 8.75 -17.53
N ILE A 223 -10.24 7.90 -17.02
CA ILE A 223 -8.92 8.29 -16.51
C ILE A 223 -8.07 8.90 -17.64
N GLY A 224 -8.12 8.32 -18.84
CA GLY A 224 -7.51 8.81 -20.06
C GLY A 224 -8.00 10.20 -20.46
N TYR A 225 -9.31 10.47 -20.33
CA TYR A 225 -9.84 11.82 -20.57
C TYR A 225 -9.30 12.83 -19.54
N MET A 226 -9.21 12.45 -18.26
CA MET A 226 -8.61 13.28 -17.21
C MET A 226 -7.15 13.65 -17.55
N TYR A 227 -6.31 12.66 -17.89
CA TYR A 227 -4.90 12.92 -18.24
C TYR A 227 -4.76 13.70 -19.55
N GLN A 228 -5.66 13.51 -20.52
CA GLN A 228 -5.70 14.33 -21.72
C GLN A 228 -6.00 15.80 -21.39
N CYS A 229 -6.96 16.07 -20.51
CA CYS A 229 -7.23 17.41 -20.00
C CYS A 229 -6.03 17.98 -19.23
N TYR A 230 -5.36 17.17 -18.40
CA TYR A 230 -4.16 17.56 -17.67
C TYR A 230 -3.07 18.03 -18.65
N ARG A 231 -2.74 17.20 -19.64
CA ARG A 231 -1.80 17.53 -20.72
C ARG A 231 -2.16 18.85 -21.40
N ASP A 232 -3.42 19.03 -21.82
CA ASP A 232 -3.79 20.21 -22.59
C ASP A 232 -3.69 21.49 -21.78
N TYR A 233 -3.98 21.45 -20.48
CA TYR A 233 -3.73 22.57 -19.58
C TYR A 233 -2.25 22.94 -19.53
N LEU A 234 -1.35 21.96 -19.34
CA LEU A 234 0.09 22.21 -19.29
C LEU A 234 0.62 22.86 -20.58
N LEU A 235 -0.06 22.62 -21.71
CA LEU A 235 0.32 23.15 -23.02
C LEU A 235 -0.29 24.52 -23.37
N ILE A 236 -1.03 25.15 -22.47
CA ILE A 236 -1.60 26.49 -22.69
C ILE A 236 -0.50 27.53 -22.89
N ARG A 237 -0.67 28.35 -23.93
CA ARG A 237 0.13 29.55 -24.26
C ARG A 237 -0.75 30.79 -24.20
N TYR A 238 -0.22 31.85 -23.60
CA TYR A 238 -0.90 33.12 -23.43
C TYR A 238 -0.54 34.11 -24.54
N ALA A 239 -1.41 35.10 -24.76
CA ALA A 239 -1.23 36.15 -25.76
C ALA A 239 0.02 37.03 -25.53
N ASP A 240 0.55 37.05 -24.30
CA ASP A 240 1.81 37.74 -23.96
C ASP A 240 3.06 36.89 -24.23
N GLY A 241 2.92 35.70 -24.84
CA GLY A 241 4.01 34.79 -25.18
C GLY A 241 4.43 33.84 -24.05
N THR A 242 3.89 33.98 -22.84
CA THR A 242 4.19 33.07 -21.72
C THR A 242 3.40 31.76 -21.81
N ARG A 243 3.81 30.74 -21.05
CA ARG A 243 3.13 29.42 -20.98
C ARG A 243 2.64 29.12 -19.58
N LEU A 244 1.56 28.34 -19.47
CA LEU A 244 1.10 27.87 -18.15
C LEU A 244 2.16 27.02 -17.47
N TRP A 245 2.79 26.10 -18.21
CA TRP A 245 3.89 25.27 -17.68
C TRP A 245 4.97 26.11 -16.99
N ASP A 246 5.46 27.18 -17.64
CA ASP A 246 6.51 28.03 -17.07
C ASP A 246 6.08 28.71 -15.77
N TYR A 247 4.78 29.01 -15.65
CA TYR A 247 4.16 29.69 -14.52
C TYR A 247 3.95 28.77 -13.32
N VAL A 248 3.57 27.50 -13.54
CA VAL A 248 3.31 26.55 -12.46
C VAL A 248 4.54 25.72 -12.07
N PHE A 249 5.53 25.61 -12.95
CA PHE A 249 6.72 24.78 -12.75
C PHE A 249 7.48 25.14 -11.48
N THR A 250 7.78 24.11 -10.68
CA THR A 250 8.46 24.21 -9.39
C THR A 250 9.75 23.41 -9.44
N ALA A 251 10.88 24.10 -9.54
CA ALA A 251 12.22 23.50 -9.58
C ALA A 251 12.61 22.76 -8.27
N THR A 252 11.86 22.97 -7.19
CA THR A 252 12.06 22.34 -5.88
C THR A 252 11.00 21.28 -5.54
N GLY A 253 10.23 20.82 -6.53
CA GLY A 253 9.25 19.76 -6.32
C GLY A 253 9.90 18.47 -5.82
N GLN A 254 9.31 17.81 -4.83
CA GLN A 254 9.83 16.52 -4.36
C GLN A 254 9.60 15.45 -5.42
N GLN A 255 10.68 14.82 -5.88
CA GLN A 255 10.65 13.70 -6.82
C GLN A 255 11.08 12.42 -6.09
N ASN A 256 10.32 11.36 -6.24
CA ASN A 256 10.58 10.07 -5.61
C ASN A 256 10.55 8.95 -6.64
N ASP A 257 11.46 7.99 -6.53
CA ASP A 257 11.55 6.86 -7.46
C ASP A 257 11.72 5.54 -6.73
N LEU A 258 10.70 4.68 -6.81
CA LEU A 258 10.69 3.36 -6.20
C LEU A 258 10.98 2.26 -7.22
N PHE A 259 10.64 2.50 -8.48
CA PHE A 259 10.64 1.51 -9.54
C PHE A 259 11.87 1.59 -10.44
N ASN A 260 12.49 2.76 -10.58
CA ASN A 260 13.68 2.95 -11.40
C ASN A 260 14.92 3.40 -10.61
N ASN A 261 14.81 3.51 -9.28
CA ASN A 261 15.95 3.85 -8.46
C ASN A 261 16.96 2.70 -8.39
N PHE A 262 18.24 2.96 -8.62
CA PHE A 262 19.26 1.94 -8.45
C PHE A 262 19.74 1.90 -6.99
N SER A 263 19.51 0.77 -6.32
CA SER A 263 19.94 0.56 -4.92
C SER A 263 20.50 -0.85 -4.74
N PHE A 264 21.79 -1.04 -5.01
CA PHE A 264 22.45 -2.31 -4.75
C PHE A 264 22.68 -2.52 -3.23
N PRO A 265 22.49 -3.73 -2.68
CA PRO A 265 22.11 -4.99 -3.36
C PRO A 265 20.62 -5.33 -3.51
N GLY A 266 19.69 -4.43 -3.20
CA GLY A 266 18.26 -4.76 -3.12
C GLY A 266 17.48 -4.57 -4.41
N HIS A 267 17.64 -3.41 -5.04
CA HIS A 267 17.00 -3.01 -6.28
C HIS A 267 18.11 -2.72 -7.32
N PRO A 268 18.87 -3.76 -7.73
CA PRO A 268 20.02 -3.64 -8.62
C PRO A 268 19.68 -3.22 -10.04
N MET A 269 18.41 -3.17 -10.46
CA MET A 269 18.05 -2.80 -11.82
C MET A 269 16.87 -1.83 -11.86
N ARG A 270 16.76 -1.11 -12.98
CA ARG A 270 15.59 -0.29 -13.27
C ARG A 270 14.47 -1.20 -13.76
N GLU A 271 13.31 -1.18 -13.12
CA GLU A 271 12.19 -2.01 -13.52
C GLU A 271 11.60 -1.54 -14.84
N PHE A 272 11.49 -0.22 -15.07
CA PHE A 272 10.95 0.40 -16.28
C PHE A 272 12.02 1.22 -17.01
N PRO A 273 13.00 0.58 -17.67
CA PRO A 273 14.15 1.27 -18.26
C PRO A 273 13.82 2.10 -19.51
N GLY A 274 12.60 2.00 -20.06
CA GLY A 274 12.21 2.68 -21.30
C GLY A 274 11.72 4.12 -21.13
N PHE A 275 11.57 4.59 -19.90
CA PHE A 275 11.20 5.98 -19.58
C PHE A 275 11.61 6.38 -18.16
N GLU A 276 11.63 7.68 -17.89
CA GLU A 276 11.90 8.22 -16.56
C GLU A 276 10.62 8.33 -15.74
N THR A 277 10.69 7.92 -14.48
CA THR A 277 9.61 7.98 -13.49
C THR A 277 9.76 9.16 -12.53
N THR A 278 10.75 10.02 -12.79
CA THR A 278 10.97 11.33 -12.14
C THR A 278 11.22 12.42 -13.19
N LEU A 279 11.04 13.67 -12.78
CA LEU A 279 11.18 14.86 -13.62
C LEU A 279 12.54 15.54 -13.38
N ALA A 280 13.21 15.94 -14.45
CA ALA A 280 14.45 16.70 -14.43
C ALA A 280 14.17 18.18 -14.11
N LEU A 281 13.95 18.49 -12.84
CA LEU A 281 13.48 19.80 -12.38
C LEU A 281 14.45 20.98 -12.61
N THR A 282 15.62 20.72 -13.17
CA THR A 282 16.60 21.75 -13.59
C THR A 282 16.34 22.29 -14.99
N ASP A 283 15.53 21.62 -15.81
CA ASP A 283 15.21 22.04 -17.19
C ASP A 283 13.71 21.90 -17.45
N LYS A 284 13.06 23.04 -17.76
CA LYS A 284 11.61 23.09 -17.96
C LYS A 284 11.15 22.30 -19.20
N GLU A 285 11.91 22.28 -20.29
CA GLU A 285 11.47 21.56 -21.49
C GLU A 285 11.61 20.06 -21.31
N ILE A 286 12.75 19.62 -20.75
CA ILE A 286 12.97 18.20 -20.46
C ILE A 286 11.93 17.70 -19.45
N ALA A 287 11.68 18.46 -18.38
CA ALA A 287 10.65 18.11 -17.40
C ALA A 287 9.25 18.06 -18.02
N LEU A 288 8.90 18.95 -18.96
CA LEU A 288 7.60 18.87 -19.64
C LEU A 288 7.49 17.61 -20.50
N ASP A 289 8.53 17.27 -21.26
CA ASP A 289 8.55 16.05 -22.08
C ASP A 289 8.45 14.77 -21.24
N GLN A 290 9.17 14.73 -20.12
CA GLN A 290 9.08 13.63 -19.15
C GLN A 290 7.69 13.57 -18.51
N ALA A 291 7.09 14.70 -18.16
CA ALA A 291 5.74 14.76 -17.60
C ALA A 291 4.72 14.17 -18.58
N LEU A 292 4.78 14.56 -19.85
CA LEU A 292 3.90 14.01 -20.89
C LEU A 292 4.18 12.52 -21.15
N THR A 293 5.44 12.09 -21.05
CA THR A 293 5.81 10.68 -21.15
C THR A 293 5.25 9.84 -20.00
N MET A 294 5.27 10.35 -18.77
CA MET A 294 4.64 9.68 -17.62
C MET A 294 3.13 9.56 -17.82
N MET A 295 2.45 10.63 -18.21
CA MET A 295 1.00 10.56 -18.46
C MET A 295 0.66 9.57 -19.59
N ASN A 296 1.49 9.50 -20.64
CA ASN A 296 1.34 8.49 -21.68
C ASN A 296 1.55 7.07 -21.14
N ALA A 297 2.51 6.85 -20.25
CA ALA A 297 2.74 5.53 -19.66
C ALA A 297 1.55 5.09 -18.80
N ILE A 298 0.96 6.00 -18.02
CA ILE A 298 -0.23 5.74 -17.21
C ILE A 298 -1.40 5.31 -18.11
N THR A 299 -1.76 6.12 -19.10
CA THR A 299 -2.93 5.82 -19.95
C THR A 299 -2.71 4.61 -20.87
N ASP A 300 -1.47 4.37 -21.31
CA ASP A 300 -1.15 3.21 -22.16
C ASP A 300 -1.21 1.91 -21.35
N GLN A 301 -0.77 1.92 -20.09
CA GLN A 301 -0.88 0.77 -19.19
C GLN A 301 -2.32 0.49 -18.73
N GLY A 302 -3.11 1.52 -18.47
CA GLY A 302 -4.52 1.36 -18.04
C GLY A 302 -5.48 1.05 -19.19
N GLU A 303 -5.54 1.94 -20.18
CA GLU A 303 -6.56 1.95 -21.24
C GLU A 303 -6.05 1.47 -22.62
N GLY A 304 -4.77 1.11 -22.74
CA GLY A 304 -4.18 0.65 -23.99
C GLY A 304 -3.91 1.76 -25.02
N ALA A 305 -3.89 3.03 -24.60
CA ALA A 305 -3.66 4.16 -25.49
C ALA A 305 -2.87 5.30 -24.86
N THR A 306 -1.97 5.91 -25.65
CA THR A 306 -1.30 7.17 -25.28
C THR A 306 -2.16 8.40 -25.53
N LEU A 307 -1.85 9.50 -24.84
CA LEU A 307 -2.50 10.80 -25.03
C LEU A 307 -2.42 11.27 -26.49
N LYS A 308 -3.49 11.90 -26.96
CA LYS A 308 -3.61 12.46 -28.30
C LYS A 308 -2.86 13.80 -28.38
N GLY A 309 -1.93 13.90 -29.34
CA GLY A 309 -1.16 15.11 -29.62
C GLY A 309 -1.69 15.93 -30.81
N ARG A 310 -1.36 17.23 -30.86
CA ARG A 310 -1.54 18.09 -32.05
C ARG A 310 -0.38 17.97 -33.04
N LEU A 311 0.82 17.63 -32.55
CA LEU A 311 2.05 17.40 -33.30
C LEU A 311 2.89 16.38 -32.52
N HIS A 312 2.81 15.09 -32.82
CA HIS A 312 3.95 14.17 -32.70
C HIS A 312 3.74 13.01 -33.68
N TRP A 313 4.72 12.87 -34.56
CA TRP A 313 4.77 12.00 -35.72
C TRP A 313 5.29 10.61 -35.37
N PHE A 314 4.53 9.84 -34.61
CA PHE A 314 4.71 8.39 -34.63
C PHE A 314 3.38 7.77 -34.98
N ASN A 315 3.23 7.41 -36.27
CA ASN A 315 2.37 6.33 -36.71
C ASN A 315 2.88 5.06 -36.03
N ASP A 316 2.58 4.90 -34.75
CA ASP A 316 2.90 3.69 -34.03
C ASP A 316 1.63 2.85 -34.08
N MET A 317 1.53 2.03 -35.13
CA MET A 317 0.51 1.00 -35.27
C MET A 317 0.73 -0.06 -34.18
N HIS A 318 0.34 0.25 -32.95
CA HIS A 318 0.18 -0.75 -31.90
C HIS A 318 -1.22 -1.34 -32.00
N ARG A 319 -1.33 -2.63 -31.66
CA ARG A 319 -2.64 -3.28 -31.60
C ARG A 319 -3.37 -2.76 -30.37
N GLU A 320 -4.67 -2.57 -30.50
CA GLU A 320 -5.55 -2.34 -29.36
C GLU A 320 -5.34 -3.45 -28.33
N GLY A 321 -5.22 -3.09 -27.05
CA GLY A 321 -4.88 -4.04 -25.99
C GLY A 321 -3.39 -4.16 -25.65
N GLU A 322 -2.47 -3.74 -26.53
CA GLU A 322 -1.02 -3.92 -26.32
C GLU A 322 -0.35 -2.66 -25.75
N VAL A 323 0.28 -2.80 -24.59
CA VAL A 323 1.12 -1.76 -23.96
C VAL A 323 2.39 -1.59 -24.77
N LYS A 324 2.81 -0.35 -25.04
CA LYS A 324 4.07 -0.08 -25.75
C LYS A 324 5.26 -0.61 -24.99
N ARG A 325 6.18 -1.27 -25.70
CA ARG A 325 7.39 -1.88 -25.11
C ARG A 325 8.19 -0.94 -24.21
N ARG A 326 8.23 0.36 -24.50
CA ARG A 326 8.95 1.34 -23.66
C ARG A 326 8.31 1.59 -22.30
N TYR A 327 7.01 1.32 -22.16
CA TYR A 327 6.26 1.44 -20.91
C TYR A 327 6.10 0.08 -20.20
N GLN A 328 6.62 -1.00 -20.76
CA GLN A 328 6.64 -2.31 -20.11
C GLN A 328 7.83 -2.45 -19.15
N PRO A 329 7.73 -3.28 -18.09
CA PRO A 329 8.86 -3.56 -17.24
C PRO A 329 9.87 -4.52 -17.90
N SER A 330 11.11 -4.49 -17.42
CA SER A 330 12.17 -5.41 -17.79
C SER A 330 12.06 -6.71 -17.00
N LYS A 331 11.75 -7.82 -17.67
CA LYS A 331 11.76 -9.16 -17.05
C LYS A 331 13.09 -9.50 -16.38
N THR A 332 14.20 -9.00 -16.92
CA THR A 332 15.54 -9.21 -16.34
C THR A 332 15.69 -8.43 -15.03
N ALA A 333 15.24 -7.17 -15.00
CA ALA A 333 15.24 -6.37 -13.78
C ALA A 333 14.39 -7.03 -12.71
N LEU A 334 13.14 -7.37 -13.03
CA LEU A 334 12.23 -8.02 -12.09
C LEU A 334 12.77 -9.32 -11.50
N LYS A 335 13.48 -10.14 -12.28
CA LYS A 335 14.13 -11.37 -11.76
C LYS A 335 15.27 -11.06 -10.79
N ALA A 336 15.97 -9.95 -10.99
CA ALA A 336 17.08 -9.51 -10.15
C ALA A 336 16.58 -8.83 -8.87
N ASP A 337 15.56 -7.97 -8.98
CA ASP A 337 14.97 -7.21 -7.88
C ASP A 337 14.08 -8.11 -6.99
N TYR A 338 13.43 -9.13 -7.58
CA TYR A 338 12.50 -10.03 -6.88
C TYR A 338 12.83 -11.52 -7.10
N PRO A 339 13.95 -12.04 -6.56
CA PRO A 339 14.25 -13.46 -6.66
C PRO A 339 13.21 -14.31 -5.91
N GLY A 340 12.85 -15.46 -6.47
CA GLY A 340 11.97 -16.43 -5.80
C GLY A 340 12.75 -17.37 -4.89
N PHE A 341 12.13 -17.81 -3.78
CA PHE A 341 12.68 -18.83 -2.88
C PHE A 341 11.64 -19.90 -2.54
N SER A 342 12.10 -21.14 -2.34
CA SER A 342 11.29 -22.24 -1.79
C SER A 342 11.10 -22.11 -0.28
N ASP A 343 10.26 -22.98 0.28
CA ASP A 343 10.01 -23.13 1.73
C ASP A 343 11.26 -23.47 2.55
N THR A 344 12.34 -23.87 1.90
CA THR A 344 13.65 -24.17 2.50
C THR A 344 14.69 -23.09 2.21
N GLY A 345 14.27 -21.97 1.61
CA GLY A 345 15.14 -20.84 1.25
C GLY A 345 16.01 -21.07 0.01
N GLN A 346 15.76 -22.13 -0.78
CA GLN A 346 16.48 -22.36 -2.04
C GLN A 346 15.94 -21.44 -3.13
N GLN A 347 16.82 -20.88 -3.95
CA GLN A 347 16.40 -20.00 -5.04
C GLN A 347 15.59 -20.77 -6.10
N ILE A 348 14.42 -20.24 -6.44
CA ILE A 348 13.51 -20.73 -7.49
C ILE A 348 13.22 -19.60 -8.49
N PRO A 349 12.57 -19.89 -9.64
CA PRO A 349 12.16 -18.82 -10.56
C PRO A 349 11.30 -17.75 -9.88
N SER A 350 11.54 -16.48 -10.21
CA SER A 350 10.79 -15.34 -9.69
C SER A 350 9.33 -15.41 -10.14
N ALA A 351 8.42 -15.50 -9.17
CA ALA A 351 6.99 -15.44 -9.42
C ALA A 351 6.52 -14.03 -9.75
N ASP A 352 7.06 -13.00 -9.08
CA ASP A 352 6.82 -11.58 -9.39
C ASP A 352 7.20 -11.24 -10.83
N ALA A 353 8.35 -11.73 -11.32
CA ALA A 353 8.75 -11.50 -12.71
C ALA A 353 7.86 -12.19 -13.73
N VAL A 354 7.23 -13.32 -13.36
CA VAL A 354 6.22 -13.99 -14.20
C VAL A 354 4.92 -13.19 -14.16
N ALA A 355 4.41 -12.87 -12.97
CA ALA A 355 3.16 -12.13 -12.80
C ALA A 355 3.21 -10.76 -13.50
N ARG A 356 4.33 -10.04 -13.38
CA ARG A 356 4.47 -8.70 -13.95
C ARG A 356 4.87 -8.75 -15.41
N ALA A 357 6.04 -9.29 -15.76
CA ALA A 357 6.56 -9.17 -17.12
C ALA A 357 5.78 -9.94 -18.19
N ASP A 358 5.07 -11.02 -17.82
CA ASP A 358 4.29 -11.81 -18.78
C ASP A 358 2.88 -11.24 -19.00
N ASN A 359 2.33 -10.51 -18.03
CA ASN A 359 1.00 -9.88 -18.13
C ASN A 359 1.06 -8.38 -18.50
N ASP A 360 2.11 -7.64 -18.11
CA ASP A 360 2.25 -6.18 -18.33
C ASP A 360 2.45 -5.76 -19.80
N ARG A 361 2.34 -6.72 -20.73
CA ARG A 361 2.28 -6.45 -22.18
C ARG A 361 0.88 -6.05 -22.63
N GLU A 362 -0.13 -6.39 -21.83
CA GLU A 362 -1.53 -6.06 -22.07
C GLU A 362 -1.96 -4.97 -21.11
N ASP A 363 -2.89 -4.12 -21.54
CA ASP A 363 -3.42 -3.05 -20.67
C ASP A 363 -4.30 -3.63 -19.53
N HIS A 364 -4.71 -2.79 -18.58
CA HIS A 364 -5.51 -3.23 -17.43
C HIS A 364 -6.89 -3.70 -17.86
N TYR A 365 -7.52 -3.02 -18.80
CA TYR A 365 -8.85 -3.37 -19.31
C TYR A 365 -8.91 -4.81 -19.82
N HIS A 366 -8.00 -5.19 -20.72
CA HIS A 366 -7.95 -6.51 -21.32
C HIS A 366 -7.53 -7.59 -20.30
N ARG A 367 -6.61 -7.26 -19.39
CA ARG A 367 -6.27 -8.13 -18.27
C ARG A 367 -7.47 -8.47 -17.40
N PHE A 368 -8.31 -7.49 -17.08
CA PHE A 368 -9.53 -7.74 -16.31
C PHE A 368 -10.60 -8.49 -17.11
N GLN A 369 -10.64 -8.38 -18.45
CA GLN A 369 -11.46 -9.25 -19.29
C GLN A 369 -11.02 -10.71 -19.17
N GLU A 370 -9.72 -11.01 -19.19
CA GLU A 370 -9.20 -12.38 -19.00
C GLU A 370 -9.65 -12.96 -17.65
N VAL A 371 -9.61 -12.16 -16.58
CA VAL A 371 -10.08 -12.59 -15.25
C VAL A 371 -11.60 -12.79 -15.22
N MET A 372 -12.38 -11.95 -15.91
CA MET A 372 -13.83 -12.13 -16.07
C MET A 372 -14.13 -13.45 -16.78
N GLU A 373 -13.41 -13.78 -17.86
CA GLU A 373 -13.58 -15.06 -18.55
C GLU A 373 -13.30 -16.25 -17.62
N MET A 374 -12.24 -16.18 -16.80
CA MET A 374 -11.93 -17.21 -15.79
C MET A 374 -13.05 -17.37 -14.77
N LEU A 375 -13.67 -16.26 -14.34
CA LEU A 375 -14.83 -16.30 -13.45
C LEU A 375 -16.03 -16.97 -14.13
N GLU A 376 -16.34 -16.59 -15.37
CA GLU A 376 -17.51 -17.08 -16.11
C GLU A 376 -17.44 -18.57 -16.45
N ILE A 377 -16.24 -19.12 -16.67
CA ILE A 377 -16.04 -20.57 -16.87
C ILE A 377 -15.93 -21.36 -15.54
N GLY A 378 -16.15 -20.71 -14.39
CA GLY A 378 -16.13 -21.35 -13.07
C GLY A 378 -14.72 -21.71 -12.57
N GLY A 379 -13.69 -21.02 -13.05
CA GLY A 379 -12.30 -21.26 -12.66
C GLY A 379 -11.87 -20.57 -11.38
N ILE A 380 -12.63 -19.59 -10.90
CA ILE A 380 -12.32 -18.78 -9.72
C ILE A 380 -13.03 -19.32 -8.48
N GLN A 381 -12.31 -19.35 -7.36
CA GLN A 381 -12.90 -19.57 -6.04
C GLN A 381 -12.40 -18.50 -5.07
N THR A 382 -13.33 -17.87 -4.37
CA THR A 382 -13.05 -16.85 -3.36
C THR A 382 -13.40 -17.33 -1.95
N TRP A 383 -12.89 -16.67 -0.92
CA TRP A 383 -13.07 -17.08 0.48
C TRP A 383 -14.53 -17.06 0.96
N ASP A 384 -15.37 -16.20 0.42
CA ASP A 384 -16.83 -16.15 0.69
C ASP A 384 -17.60 -17.35 0.13
N GLN A 385 -17.03 -18.03 -0.87
CA GLN A 385 -17.57 -19.26 -1.47
C GLN A 385 -16.93 -20.51 -0.85
N SER A 386 -15.77 -20.35 -0.23
CA SER A 386 -15.01 -21.44 0.37
C SER A 386 -15.73 -21.99 1.60
N PRO A 387 -15.80 -23.32 1.78
CA PRO A 387 -16.33 -23.91 3.02
C PRO A 387 -15.33 -23.83 4.19
N LYS A 388 -14.16 -23.21 3.97
CA LYS A 388 -13.02 -23.24 4.88
C LYS A 388 -13.13 -22.32 6.11
N PRO A 389 -13.60 -21.05 6.01
CA PRO A 389 -13.77 -20.20 7.17
C PRO A 389 -14.55 -20.91 8.29
N GLY A 390 -14.02 -20.85 9.52
CA GLY A 390 -14.57 -21.55 10.68
C GLY A 390 -14.30 -23.06 10.76
N LYS A 391 -13.55 -23.65 9.82
CA LYS A 391 -13.24 -25.09 9.75
C LYS A 391 -11.75 -25.37 9.49
N TRP A 392 -10.88 -24.54 10.05
CA TRP A 392 -9.44 -24.72 10.01
C TRP A 392 -9.00 -25.90 10.89
N GLN A 393 -8.02 -26.65 10.41
CA GLN A 393 -7.36 -27.76 11.11
C GLN A 393 -5.85 -27.56 11.03
N ALA A 394 -5.10 -28.15 11.97
CA ALA A 394 -3.64 -28.06 11.97
C ALA A 394 -3.01 -28.48 10.63
N ALA A 395 -3.56 -29.52 9.97
CA ALA A 395 -3.05 -30.03 8.71
C ALA A 395 -3.10 -29.01 7.55
N ASP A 396 -3.99 -28.03 7.61
CA ASP A 396 -4.08 -26.98 6.59
C ASP A 396 -2.90 -25.99 6.66
N LEU A 397 -2.26 -25.90 7.82
CA LEU A 397 -1.20 -24.92 8.11
C LEU A 397 0.20 -25.54 8.03
N ILE A 398 0.30 -26.81 7.63
CA ILE A 398 1.55 -27.57 7.53
C ILE A 398 1.80 -27.93 6.06
N THR A 399 2.96 -27.56 5.53
CA THR A 399 3.40 -27.97 4.19
C THR A 399 4.31 -29.20 4.22
N ASP A 400 5.08 -29.36 5.30
CA ASP A 400 5.98 -30.50 5.53
C ASP A 400 6.06 -30.81 7.02
N GLN A 401 5.68 -32.02 7.41
CA GLN A 401 5.60 -32.44 8.80
C GLN A 401 6.96 -32.50 9.51
N ALA A 402 8.03 -32.88 8.79
CA ALA A 402 9.36 -33.01 9.35
C ALA A 402 9.98 -31.64 9.60
N LEU A 403 9.87 -30.73 8.63
CA LEU A 403 10.32 -29.34 8.77
C LEU A 403 9.54 -28.60 9.87
N TYR A 404 8.22 -28.80 9.93
CA TYR A 404 7.38 -28.24 10.99
C TYR A 404 7.84 -28.68 12.38
N ALA A 405 8.09 -29.98 12.58
CA ALA A 405 8.54 -30.52 13.86
C ALA A 405 9.92 -29.94 14.26
N GLN A 406 10.83 -29.77 13.31
CA GLN A 406 12.14 -29.17 13.54
C GLN A 406 12.04 -27.69 13.96
N SER A 407 11.23 -26.89 13.24
CA SER A 407 10.98 -25.49 13.57
C SER A 407 10.36 -25.33 14.97
N MET A 408 9.40 -26.20 15.31
CA MET A 408 8.73 -26.20 16.62
C MET A 408 9.69 -26.43 17.79
N ASP A 409 10.57 -27.42 17.70
CA ASP A 409 11.54 -27.75 18.75
C ASP A 409 12.54 -26.59 18.97
N LYS A 410 12.98 -25.96 17.89
CA LYS A 410 13.98 -24.89 17.91
C LYS A 410 13.45 -23.57 18.44
N TYR A 411 12.26 -23.13 18.01
CA TYR A 411 11.77 -21.76 18.24
C TYR A 411 10.56 -21.65 19.17
N LYS A 412 9.93 -22.76 19.54
CA LYS A 412 8.77 -22.79 20.46
C LYS A 412 7.65 -21.84 20.03
N LEU A 413 7.39 -21.78 18.71
CA LEU A 413 6.32 -20.99 18.11
C LEU A 413 4.95 -21.58 18.46
N PRO A 414 3.85 -20.81 18.31
CA PRO A 414 2.50 -21.35 18.40
C PRO A 414 2.31 -22.59 17.50
N SER A 415 1.62 -23.61 18.01
CA SER A 415 1.38 -24.82 17.23
C SER A 415 0.35 -24.56 16.11
N ALA A 416 0.37 -25.39 15.06
CA ALA A 416 -0.64 -25.32 14.01
C ALA A 416 -2.07 -25.52 14.56
N GLU A 417 -2.23 -26.31 15.63
CA GLU A 417 -3.51 -26.52 16.32
C GLU A 417 -3.98 -25.25 17.04
N ASP A 418 -3.07 -24.53 17.71
CA ASP A 418 -3.40 -23.26 18.38
C ASP A 418 -3.85 -22.21 17.36
N ILE A 419 -3.16 -22.14 16.21
CA ILE A 419 -3.49 -21.20 15.14
C ILE A 419 -4.85 -21.55 14.53
N ALA A 420 -5.08 -22.81 14.17
CA ALA A 420 -6.36 -23.25 13.61
C ALA A 420 -7.53 -23.02 14.59
N THR A 421 -7.33 -23.34 15.87
CA THR A 421 -8.29 -23.07 16.94
C THR A 421 -8.57 -21.58 17.06
N ALA A 422 -7.55 -20.74 17.01
CA ALA A 422 -7.70 -19.29 17.07
C ALA A 422 -8.50 -18.73 15.88
N MET A 423 -8.21 -19.20 14.66
CA MET A 423 -8.96 -18.81 13.46
C MET A 423 -10.44 -19.20 13.54
N ASN A 424 -10.75 -20.42 14.01
CA ASN A 424 -12.12 -20.88 14.20
C ASN A 424 -12.83 -20.12 15.33
N THR A 425 -12.11 -19.81 16.41
CA THR A 425 -12.63 -19.00 17.53
C THR A 425 -13.03 -17.60 17.05
N LEU A 426 -12.16 -16.96 16.26
CA LEU A 426 -12.44 -15.64 15.68
C LEU A 426 -13.65 -15.69 14.75
N HIS A 427 -13.74 -16.70 13.87
CA HIS A 427 -14.89 -16.85 12.98
C HIS A 427 -16.23 -16.86 13.73
N GLY A 428 -16.29 -17.49 14.90
CA GLY A 428 -17.52 -17.59 15.71
C GLY A 428 -17.88 -16.33 16.52
N ALA A 429 -17.03 -15.29 16.55
CA ALA A 429 -17.25 -14.10 17.37
C ALA A 429 -17.82 -12.92 16.57
N ALA A 430 -18.85 -12.25 17.11
CA ALA A 430 -19.61 -11.20 16.42
C ALA A 430 -18.76 -9.97 16.04
N GLU A 431 -17.79 -9.59 16.87
CA GLU A 431 -16.97 -8.38 16.67
C GLU A 431 -15.75 -8.61 15.76
N THR A 432 -15.49 -9.85 15.35
CA THR A 432 -14.27 -10.21 14.60
C THR A 432 -14.17 -9.47 13.28
N HIS A 433 -15.26 -9.37 12.53
CA HIS A 433 -15.25 -8.70 11.22
C HIS A 433 -14.90 -7.21 11.37
N THR A 434 -15.51 -6.52 12.33
CA THR A 434 -15.18 -5.13 12.68
C THR A 434 -13.70 -5.00 13.09
N GLN A 435 -13.22 -5.86 13.99
CA GLN A 435 -11.85 -5.82 14.49
C GLN A 435 -10.80 -6.06 13.38
N LEU A 436 -11.05 -7.02 12.49
CA LEU A 436 -10.17 -7.31 11.35
C LEU A 436 -10.23 -6.19 10.31
N SER A 437 -11.42 -5.64 10.05
CA SER A 437 -11.59 -4.47 9.17
C SER A 437 -10.80 -3.26 9.67
N GLN A 438 -10.86 -2.98 10.97
CA GLN A 438 -10.06 -1.91 11.58
C GLN A 438 -8.56 -2.22 11.58
N THR A 439 -8.16 -3.50 11.64
CA THR A 439 -6.77 -3.90 11.51
C THR A 439 -6.20 -3.60 10.12
N VAL A 440 -7.00 -3.84 9.07
CA VAL A 440 -6.67 -3.49 7.68
C VAL A 440 -6.68 -1.97 7.49
N LEU A 441 -7.70 -1.28 8.01
CA LEU A 441 -7.76 0.18 7.95
C LEU A 441 -6.57 0.86 8.62
N GLY A 442 -6.08 0.31 9.74
CA GLY A 442 -4.92 0.86 10.46
C GLY A 442 -3.65 0.73 9.64
N ALA A 443 -3.53 -0.37 8.88
CA ALA A 443 -2.45 -0.58 7.93
C ALA A 443 -2.49 0.45 6.79
N ILE A 444 -3.65 0.60 6.14
CA ILE A 444 -3.85 1.52 5.01
C ILE A 444 -3.69 2.98 5.45
N LYS A 445 -4.29 3.37 6.58
CA LYS A 445 -4.08 4.69 7.21
C LYS A 445 -2.59 4.97 7.37
N GLY A 446 -1.85 3.99 7.88
CA GLY A 446 -0.43 4.14 8.09
C GLY A 446 0.37 4.34 6.81
N VAL A 447 -0.05 3.73 5.70
CA VAL A 447 0.51 4.00 4.38
C VAL A 447 0.19 5.44 3.98
N THR A 448 -1.09 5.82 3.92
CA THR A 448 -1.52 7.11 3.36
C THR A 448 -0.94 8.30 4.12
N THR A 449 -0.89 8.27 5.46
CA THR A 449 -0.29 9.35 6.26
C THR A 449 1.22 9.50 6.04
N VAL A 450 1.91 8.40 5.72
CA VAL A 450 3.36 8.44 5.43
C VAL A 450 3.60 8.99 4.03
N LEU A 451 2.76 8.65 3.06
CA LEU A 451 2.86 9.19 1.71
C LEU A 451 2.70 10.72 1.71
N ASP A 452 1.81 11.29 2.54
CA ASP A 452 1.70 12.74 2.73
C ASP A 452 3.05 13.37 3.14
N SER A 453 3.73 12.73 4.09
CA SER A 453 5.04 13.20 4.59
C SER A 453 6.16 12.98 3.57
N TYR A 454 6.12 11.85 2.86
CA TYR A 454 7.16 11.42 1.91
C TYR A 454 7.23 12.33 0.67
N TRP A 455 6.09 12.82 0.17
CA TRP A 455 6.08 13.81 -0.92
C TRP A 455 6.12 15.27 -0.45
N ALA A 456 6.09 15.52 0.87
CA ALA A 456 6.34 16.84 1.43
C ALA A 456 7.84 17.18 1.60
N GLY A 457 8.75 16.31 1.15
CA GLY A 457 10.21 16.53 1.27
C GLY A 457 10.76 16.36 2.69
N THR A 458 10.04 15.63 3.53
CA THR A 458 10.51 15.27 4.89
C THR A 458 11.51 14.11 4.83
N THR A 459 12.17 13.79 5.96
CA THR A 459 13.05 12.61 6.09
C THR A 459 12.30 11.28 6.15
N ALA A 460 10.99 11.28 5.85
CA ALA A 460 10.20 10.05 5.79
C ALA A 460 10.74 9.13 4.68
N SER A 461 10.67 7.82 4.91
CA SER A 461 10.98 6.81 3.89
C SER A 461 9.67 6.20 3.39
N PHE A 462 9.64 5.73 2.15
CA PHE A 462 8.48 5.04 1.60
C PHE A 462 8.07 3.83 2.48
N PRO A 463 6.78 3.62 2.77
CA PRO A 463 6.31 2.65 3.75
C PRO A 463 6.21 1.22 3.17
N PHE A 464 7.28 0.68 2.55
CA PHE A 464 7.28 -0.66 1.93
C PHE A 464 6.76 -1.77 2.86
N PRO A 465 7.24 -1.90 4.11
CA PRO A 465 6.77 -2.97 4.98
C PRO A 465 5.28 -2.83 5.33
N SER A 466 4.75 -1.60 5.37
CA SER A 466 3.32 -1.36 5.58
C SER A 466 2.47 -1.85 4.41
N MET A 467 2.97 -1.69 3.18
CA MET A 467 2.28 -2.15 1.97
C MET A 467 2.18 -3.68 1.95
N VAL A 468 3.28 -4.38 2.23
CA VAL A 468 3.31 -5.86 2.25
C VAL A 468 2.41 -6.40 3.36
N GLY A 469 2.56 -5.93 4.60
CA GLY A 469 1.76 -6.43 5.72
C GLY A 469 0.28 -6.02 5.68
N SER A 470 -0.12 -5.08 4.80
CA SER A 470 -1.56 -4.80 4.54
C SER A 470 -2.23 -5.98 3.84
N GLY A 471 -1.51 -6.65 2.93
CA GLY A 471 -2.03 -7.82 2.21
C GLY A 471 -2.28 -9.02 3.10
N ASP A 472 -1.37 -9.30 4.03
CA ASP A 472 -1.50 -10.38 5.02
C ASP A 472 -2.71 -10.15 5.94
N ARG A 473 -2.93 -8.90 6.38
CA ARG A 473 -4.09 -8.53 7.21
C ARG A 473 -5.40 -8.67 6.44
N MET A 474 -5.40 -8.30 5.16
CA MET A 474 -6.57 -8.45 4.30
C MET A 474 -6.89 -9.91 4.03
N SER A 475 -5.86 -10.72 3.76
CA SER A 475 -5.98 -12.18 3.61
C SER A 475 -6.54 -12.83 4.87
N ALA A 476 -6.05 -12.42 6.05
CA ALA A 476 -6.56 -12.92 7.32
C ALA A 476 -8.04 -12.58 7.53
N CYS A 477 -8.48 -11.37 7.16
CA CYS A 477 -9.89 -10.98 7.23
C CYS A 477 -10.77 -11.93 6.40
N TRP A 478 -10.39 -12.15 5.13
CA TRP A 478 -11.08 -13.07 4.23
C TRP A 478 -11.08 -14.51 4.74
N ALA A 479 -9.91 -15.06 5.09
CA ALA A 479 -9.76 -16.46 5.45
C ALA A 479 -10.41 -16.84 6.79
N ILE A 480 -10.49 -15.89 7.73
CA ILE A 480 -11.11 -16.08 9.03
C ILE A 480 -12.63 -15.90 8.93
N THR A 481 -13.10 -14.86 8.27
CA THR A 481 -14.52 -14.47 8.32
C THR A 481 -15.33 -14.97 7.13
N GLY A 482 -14.69 -15.26 5.99
CA GLY A 482 -15.37 -15.44 4.71
C GLY A 482 -15.82 -14.11 4.08
N HIS A 483 -15.42 -12.96 4.64
CA HIS A 483 -15.82 -11.63 4.18
C HIS A 483 -14.60 -10.72 4.03
N GLY A 484 -14.67 -9.79 3.10
CA GLY A 484 -13.69 -8.74 2.94
C GLY A 484 -13.80 -7.70 4.05
N PRO A 485 -12.73 -6.95 4.34
CA PRO A 485 -12.78 -5.88 5.33
C PRO A 485 -13.72 -4.77 4.88
N ASP A 486 -14.50 -4.22 5.82
CA ASP A 486 -15.26 -2.99 5.58
C ASP A 486 -14.34 -1.78 5.78
N LEU A 487 -13.93 -1.16 4.67
CA LEU A 487 -13.05 0.00 4.71
C LEU A 487 -13.78 1.31 5.07
N SER A 488 -15.12 1.33 5.12
CA SER A 488 -15.91 2.55 5.34
C SER A 488 -15.98 2.96 6.82
N ILE A 489 -15.85 2.01 7.74
CA ILE A 489 -16.10 2.20 9.18
C ILE A 489 -15.11 3.15 9.88
N GLY A 490 -13.91 3.31 9.32
CA GLY A 490 -12.84 4.12 9.90
C GLY A 490 -12.32 3.61 11.25
N ILE A 491 -11.42 4.39 11.85
CA ILE A 491 -10.79 4.08 13.14
C ILE A 491 -10.91 5.28 14.07
N ALA A 492 -11.43 5.06 15.27
CA ALA A 492 -11.50 6.09 16.31
C ALA A 492 -10.10 6.54 16.75
N GLY A 493 -9.98 7.77 17.25
CA GLY A 493 -8.73 8.25 17.85
C GLY A 493 -8.37 7.46 19.12
N PRO A 494 -7.08 7.34 19.47
CA PRO A 494 -6.67 6.58 20.65
C PRO A 494 -7.09 7.29 21.94
N ASN A 495 -7.19 6.51 23.02
CA ASN A 495 -7.32 7.05 24.35
C ASN A 495 -5.98 7.64 24.82
N TYR A 496 -5.83 8.96 24.73
CA TYR A 496 -4.61 9.67 25.15
C TYR A 496 -4.29 9.57 26.65
N ASN A 497 -5.21 9.08 27.48
CA ASN A 497 -4.96 8.83 28.90
C ASN A 497 -4.29 7.47 29.16
N ILE A 498 -4.21 6.60 28.16
CA ILE A 498 -3.62 5.26 28.28
C ILE A 498 -2.29 5.22 27.53
N LEU A 499 -1.22 4.91 28.25
CA LEU A 499 0.06 4.61 27.64
C LEU A 499 0.12 3.10 27.33
N ASN A 500 -0.39 2.76 26.15
CA ASN A 500 -0.37 1.40 25.63
C ASN A 500 1.07 0.92 25.43
N HIS A 501 1.30 -0.36 25.64
CA HIS A 501 2.46 -1.09 25.16
C HIS A 501 2.02 -1.87 23.91
N ALA A 502 2.80 -1.87 22.85
CA ALA A 502 2.38 -2.41 21.54
C ALA A 502 2.17 -3.93 21.52
N CYS A 503 2.68 -4.63 22.53
CA CYS A 503 2.32 -6.02 22.79
C CYS A 503 1.10 -6.07 23.71
N GLN A 504 0.12 -6.90 23.34
CA GLN A 504 -1.20 -7.10 23.97
C GLN A 504 -1.30 -6.76 25.45
N GLY A 505 -2.38 -6.09 25.87
CA GLY A 505 -2.80 -6.02 27.27
C GLY A 505 -1.78 -5.48 28.28
N LEU A 506 -0.65 -4.96 27.81
CA LEU A 506 0.37 -4.33 28.61
C LEU A 506 0.11 -2.82 28.53
N SER A 507 -0.26 -2.22 29.66
CA SER A 507 -0.46 -0.77 29.77
C SER A 507 0.44 -0.25 30.87
N LEU A 508 1.21 0.80 30.55
CA LEU A 508 2.08 1.45 31.53
C LEU A 508 1.25 2.30 32.51
N THR A 509 0.12 2.82 32.06
CA THR A 509 -0.89 3.48 32.91
C THR A 509 -1.82 2.42 33.53
N GLY A 510 -1.75 2.20 34.84
CA GLY A 510 -2.61 1.24 35.55
C GLY A 510 -2.04 -0.18 35.75
N ALA A 511 -0.70 -0.34 35.77
CA ALA A 511 -0.03 -1.61 36.12
C ALA A 511 -0.37 -2.18 37.52
N ASP A 512 -1.14 -1.43 38.31
CA ASP A 512 -1.52 -1.65 39.70
C ASP A 512 -2.86 -2.39 39.86
N ALA A 513 -3.62 -2.64 38.78
CA ALA A 513 -4.99 -3.11 38.89
C ALA A 513 -5.36 -4.25 37.92
N ALA A 514 -6.16 -5.18 38.45
CA ALA A 514 -6.91 -6.24 37.76
C ALA A 514 -7.95 -5.72 36.74
N THR A 515 -7.67 -4.60 36.09
CA THR A 515 -8.56 -3.87 35.17
C THR A 515 -7.90 -3.62 33.81
N ALA A 516 -6.90 -4.40 33.40
CA ALA A 516 -6.42 -4.40 32.02
C ALA A 516 -7.53 -4.92 31.10
N THR A 517 -8.43 -4.04 30.68
CA THR A 517 -9.64 -4.32 29.89
C THR A 517 -9.35 -4.62 28.42
N ASN A 518 -8.09 -4.76 28.01
CA ASN A 518 -7.72 -4.96 26.63
C ASN A 518 -6.96 -6.29 26.47
N ALA A 519 -7.65 -7.32 25.97
CA ALA A 519 -7.04 -8.60 25.61
C ALA A 519 -6.04 -8.49 24.43
N CYS A 520 -6.00 -7.33 23.75
CA CYS A 520 -5.09 -7.01 22.64
C CYS A 520 -4.68 -5.51 22.71
N ALA A 521 -3.84 -5.05 21.79
CA ALA A 521 -3.57 -3.62 21.63
C ALA A 521 -4.88 -2.86 21.30
N GLU A 522 -4.97 -1.58 21.69
CA GLU A 522 -6.13 -0.74 21.35
C GLU A 522 -6.29 -0.64 19.82
N VAL A 523 -7.51 -0.78 19.31
CA VAL A 523 -7.78 -0.71 17.86
C VAL A 523 -7.23 0.57 17.24
N ALA A 524 -7.35 1.70 17.94
CA ALA A 524 -6.87 3.00 17.49
C ALA A 524 -5.35 3.06 17.23
N ILE A 525 -4.59 2.10 17.75
CA ILE A 525 -3.14 2.00 17.57
C ILE A 525 -2.74 0.88 16.59
N PHE A 526 -3.69 0.23 15.91
CA PHE A 526 -3.37 -0.73 14.87
C PHE A 526 -2.67 -0.06 13.69
N HIS A 527 -1.53 -0.61 13.30
CA HIS A 527 -0.74 -0.15 12.15
C HIS A 527 0.20 -1.26 11.68
N THR A 528 0.70 -1.15 10.46
CA THR A 528 1.63 -2.16 9.91
C THR A 528 3.09 -1.77 10.05
N CYS A 529 3.50 -0.51 9.88
CA CYS A 529 4.90 -0.08 10.04
C CYS A 529 5.09 1.45 10.08
N ARG A 530 6.33 1.86 10.46
CA ARG A 530 6.97 3.19 10.46
C ARG A 530 6.15 4.35 9.88
N GLY A 531 5.96 5.39 10.68
CA GLY A 531 5.37 6.69 10.27
C GLY A 531 3.87 6.84 10.56
N SER A 532 3.24 5.80 11.12
CA SER A 532 1.79 5.66 11.26
C SER A 532 1.27 5.65 12.70
N ASN A 533 2.16 5.78 13.69
CA ASN A 533 1.79 5.81 15.11
C ASN A 533 1.93 7.21 15.73
N LEU A 534 1.23 7.40 16.85
CA LEU A 534 1.06 8.70 17.49
C LEU A 534 2.11 8.99 18.58
N CYS A 535 3.28 8.32 18.51
CA CYS A 535 4.37 8.39 19.49
C CYS A 535 4.02 7.89 20.91
N LYS A 536 5.05 7.66 21.75
CA LYS A 536 5.00 7.24 23.17
C LYS A 536 4.25 5.92 23.45
N GLY A 537 4.97 4.83 23.75
CA GLY A 537 4.40 3.51 24.10
C GLY A 537 3.81 2.71 22.92
N MET A 538 3.48 3.37 21.81
CA MET A 538 2.83 2.77 20.65
C MET A 538 3.80 2.18 19.59
N SER A 539 5.06 1.91 19.94
CA SER A 539 6.05 1.32 19.01
C SER A 539 5.85 -0.19 18.85
N GLY A 540 5.75 -0.73 17.64
CA GLY A 540 5.80 -2.17 17.37
C GLY A 540 7.12 -2.89 17.71
N CYS A 541 7.46 -3.96 16.97
CA CYS A 541 8.39 -5.06 17.36
C CYS A 541 9.86 -4.76 17.79
N GLY A 542 10.32 -3.50 17.84
CA GLY A 542 11.69 -3.14 18.26
C GLY A 542 12.82 -3.48 17.28
N PHE A 543 12.52 -4.09 16.12
CA PHE A 543 13.53 -4.68 15.23
C PHE A 543 14.14 -3.70 14.19
N VAL A 544 13.62 -2.48 14.08
CA VAL A 544 13.95 -1.55 12.96
C VAL A 544 14.40 -0.15 13.37
N GLN A 545 14.46 0.17 14.67
CA GLN A 545 14.77 1.52 15.15
C GLN A 545 16.09 1.57 15.86
N SER A 546 17.06 2.28 15.29
CA SER A 546 18.22 2.72 16.06
C SER A 546 17.78 3.69 17.16
N ALA A 547 18.22 3.46 18.39
CA ALA A 547 18.09 4.37 19.51
C ALA A 547 18.79 5.73 19.28
N SER A 548 19.75 5.79 18.33
CA SER A 548 20.45 7.03 17.98
C SER A 548 19.68 7.93 17.01
N GLY A 549 18.53 7.49 16.48
CA GLY A 549 17.68 8.25 15.54
C GLY A 549 16.49 8.96 16.20
N GLY A 550 16.34 8.85 17.52
CA GLY A 550 15.18 9.36 18.26
C GLY A 550 15.60 10.02 19.58
N GLY A 551 16.09 11.26 19.51
CA GLY A 551 16.23 12.09 20.70
C GLY A 551 17.11 13.34 20.53
N GLY A 552 16.51 14.51 20.74
CA GLY A 552 17.21 15.77 20.98
C GLY A 552 17.62 16.52 19.71
N GLY A 553 17.37 17.84 19.69
CA GLY A 553 17.64 18.69 18.53
C GLY A 553 19.06 18.57 17.96
N ASN A 554 19.17 18.84 16.65
CA ASN A 554 20.39 19.01 15.85
C ASN A 554 21.08 17.79 15.19
N SER A 555 20.48 16.60 15.09
CA SER A 555 21.09 15.50 14.32
C SER A 555 20.24 14.92 13.18
N CYS A 556 19.01 15.36 12.98
CA CYS A 556 18.21 15.04 11.76
C CYS A 556 18.50 16.00 10.59
N SER A 557 19.55 16.82 10.68
CA SER A 557 19.83 17.95 9.78
C SER A 557 21.02 17.78 8.83
N SER A 558 21.65 16.61 8.77
CA SER A 558 22.69 16.33 7.77
C SER A 558 22.22 15.26 6.80
N GLY A 559 21.87 15.70 5.58
CA GLY A 559 21.92 14.85 4.41
C GLY A 559 23.29 14.17 4.33
N GLY A 560 23.28 12.86 4.12
CA GLY A 560 24.48 12.04 4.02
C GLY A 560 24.58 11.00 5.12
N GLY A 561 24.24 9.75 4.77
CA GLY A 561 24.78 8.56 5.42
C GLY A 561 24.36 8.33 6.88
N CYS A 562 23.13 7.92 7.12
CA CYS A 562 22.76 7.23 8.36
C CYS A 562 22.23 5.84 8.01
N GLY A 563 23.00 4.83 8.38
CA GLY A 563 22.81 3.44 7.98
C GLY A 563 21.42 2.93 8.29
N ALA A 564 20.68 2.61 7.22
CA ALA A 564 19.77 1.48 7.26
C ALA A 564 20.52 0.34 7.94
N VAL A 565 20.05 -0.15 9.08
CA VAL A 565 20.38 -1.53 9.44
C VAL A 565 19.76 -2.33 8.31
N LYS A 566 20.66 -2.91 7.54
CA LYS A 566 20.37 -3.61 6.32
C LYS A 566 19.74 -4.93 6.72
N MET A 567 18.43 -4.96 6.63
CA MET A 567 17.61 -6.08 7.03
C MET A 567 17.33 -6.88 5.77
N LYS A 568 17.59 -8.18 5.83
CA LYS A 568 17.17 -9.13 4.80
C LYS A 568 15.64 -9.13 4.78
N VAL A 569 15.05 -8.28 3.95
CA VAL A 569 13.69 -8.50 3.46
C VAL A 569 13.89 -8.97 2.03
N GLN A 570 13.70 -10.27 1.80
CA GLN A 570 13.74 -10.83 0.46
C GLN A 570 12.62 -11.85 0.36
N GLY A 571 11.47 -11.34 -0.06
CA GLY A 571 10.22 -12.09 -0.21
C GLY A 571 9.05 -11.14 -0.39
N GLY A 572 8.85 -10.64 -1.61
CA GLY A 572 7.71 -9.81 -2.00
C GLY A 572 7.94 -8.29 -1.85
N LEU A 573 7.87 -7.59 -2.97
CA LEU A 573 7.72 -6.13 -3.12
C LEU A 573 8.80 -5.16 -2.60
N CYS A 574 9.96 -5.60 -2.09
CA CYS A 574 10.96 -4.63 -1.65
C CYS A 574 12.41 -5.06 -1.81
N GLY A 575 13.05 -4.54 -2.87
CA GLY A 575 14.49 -4.54 -3.07
C GLY A 575 15.25 -3.60 -2.12
N GLY A 576 15.22 -3.87 -0.82
CA GLY A 576 16.04 -3.16 0.17
C GLY A 576 17.51 -3.58 0.12
N PRO A 577 18.49 -2.66 0.32
CA PRO A 577 19.91 -3.00 0.22
C PRO A 577 20.35 -4.04 1.28
N LYS A 578 20.96 -5.14 0.84
CA LYS A 578 21.61 -6.16 1.70
C LYS A 578 22.85 -5.66 2.49
N PRO A 579 23.06 -6.15 3.74
CA PRO A 579 24.20 -5.86 4.64
C PRO A 579 25.59 -5.94 4.01
N PRO A 580 26.57 -5.08 4.41
CA PRO A 580 27.95 -5.43 4.14
C PRO A 580 28.30 -6.67 4.98
N PRO A 581 29.31 -7.45 4.59
CA PRO A 581 29.64 -8.74 5.22
C PRO A 581 30.18 -8.64 6.66
N THR A 582 30.24 -7.45 7.25
CA THR A 582 30.79 -7.22 8.59
C THR A 582 29.85 -6.34 9.42
N PRO A 583 29.34 -6.80 10.58
CA PRO A 583 28.49 -6.00 11.44
C PRO A 583 29.29 -4.82 12.01
N THR A 584 28.77 -3.60 11.89
CA THR A 584 29.29 -2.47 12.67
C THR A 584 28.86 -2.70 14.14
N PRO A 585 29.77 -2.82 15.11
CA PRO A 585 29.47 -3.43 16.42
C PRO A 585 28.58 -2.64 17.41
N THR A 586 27.85 -1.59 17.01
CA THR A 586 27.27 -0.66 18.00
C THR A 586 25.93 -0.02 17.62
N THR A 587 25.05 -0.69 16.87
CA THR A 587 23.68 -0.19 16.70
C THR A 587 22.80 -0.66 17.85
N LEU A 588 22.49 0.24 18.77
CA LEU A 588 21.49 0.03 19.82
C LEU A 588 20.10 0.20 19.23
N TYR A 589 19.20 -0.76 19.42
CA TYR A 589 17.81 -0.63 18.97
C TYR A 589 16.93 0.01 20.06
N THR A 590 15.72 0.47 19.75
CA THR A 590 14.72 0.79 20.80
C THR A 590 13.94 -0.48 21.14
N ALA A 591 13.68 -0.70 22.43
CA ALA A 591 12.89 -1.86 22.86
C ALA A 591 11.47 -1.82 22.25
N PRO A 592 10.78 -2.97 22.13
CA PRO A 592 9.38 -2.97 21.71
C PRO A 592 8.54 -2.03 22.58
N SER A 593 7.56 -1.37 21.97
CA SER A 593 6.73 -0.31 22.61
C SER A 593 7.41 1.03 22.83
N ASP A 594 8.75 1.08 22.87
CA ASP A 594 9.45 2.35 23.03
C ASP A 594 9.49 3.13 21.71
N ASN A 595 8.83 4.29 21.71
CA ASN A 595 8.88 5.25 20.62
C ASN A 595 9.09 6.66 21.19
N THR A 596 10.33 7.14 21.13
CA THR A 596 10.78 8.42 21.69
C THR A 596 10.39 9.67 20.87
N CYS A 597 9.50 9.51 19.88
CA CYS A 597 8.76 10.53 19.09
C CYS A 597 9.28 10.87 17.67
N GLN A 598 8.33 11.35 16.84
CA GLN A 598 8.27 11.63 15.39
C GLN A 598 7.56 10.59 14.49
N GLY A 599 6.78 9.66 15.06
CA GLY A 599 5.93 8.76 14.27
C GLY A 599 6.68 7.65 13.51
N TYR A 600 8.01 7.72 13.41
CA TYR A 600 8.85 6.75 12.73
C TYR A 600 9.06 5.42 13.50
N GLY A 601 8.26 5.20 14.56
CA GLY A 601 8.30 4.00 15.39
C GLY A 601 7.53 2.81 14.83
N GLY A 602 7.75 1.61 15.38
CA GLY A 602 6.96 0.39 15.24
C GLY A 602 6.79 -0.37 13.91
N CYS A 603 6.59 -1.70 14.07
CA CYS A 603 6.05 -2.62 13.06
C CYS A 603 4.93 -3.51 13.65
N ALA A 604 3.88 -3.69 12.86
CA ALA A 604 2.82 -4.69 12.92
C ALA A 604 2.05 -4.76 14.24
N VAL A 605 1.22 -3.76 14.56
CA VAL A 605 0.29 -3.82 15.70
C VAL A 605 -1.10 -4.26 15.21
N PRO A 606 -1.70 -5.33 15.76
CA PRO A 606 -1.14 -6.22 16.78
C PRO A 606 -0.10 -7.19 16.19
N ILE A 607 0.94 -7.48 16.97
CA ILE A 607 2.09 -8.30 16.54
C ILE A 607 1.68 -9.77 16.56
N SER A 608 1.99 -10.53 15.52
CA SER A 608 1.76 -11.99 15.51
C SER A 608 2.42 -12.67 16.72
N ALA A 609 1.75 -13.67 17.28
CA ALA A 609 2.32 -14.52 18.33
C ALA A 609 3.48 -15.39 17.80
N ALA A 610 3.57 -15.57 16.48
CA ALA A 610 4.67 -16.27 15.83
C ALA A 610 5.87 -15.35 15.49
N GLN A 611 5.79 -14.04 15.74
CA GLN A 611 6.87 -13.13 15.37
C GLN A 611 8.14 -13.36 16.20
N VAL A 612 9.26 -13.60 15.52
CA VAL A 612 10.60 -13.71 16.14
C VAL A 612 11.58 -12.68 15.61
N TYR A 613 12.68 -12.46 16.34
CA TYR A 613 13.82 -11.67 15.87
C TYR A 613 14.70 -12.46 14.91
N PRO A 614 15.05 -11.94 13.73
CA PRO A 614 15.89 -12.66 12.78
C PRO A 614 17.40 -12.44 12.97
N GLN A 615 17.81 -11.76 14.05
CA GLN A 615 19.21 -11.67 14.51
C GLN A 615 19.24 -11.35 16.00
N SER A 616 20.40 -11.51 16.64
CA SER A 616 20.64 -11.11 18.03
C SER A 616 21.10 -9.64 18.13
N GLY A 617 20.91 -9.02 19.29
CA GLY A 617 21.41 -7.67 19.56
C GLY A 617 20.99 -7.12 20.92
N ASP A 618 21.17 -5.82 21.10
CA ASP A 618 20.77 -5.08 22.30
C ASP A 618 19.78 -3.96 21.98
N MET A 619 18.83 -3.75 22.88
CA MET A 619 17.82 -2.68 22.80
C MET A 619 17.87 -1.78 24.03
N VAL A 620 17.63 -0.49 23.84
CA VAL A 620 17.49 0.52 24.89
C VAL A 620 16.04 0.57 25.33
N VAL A 621 15.84 0.56 26.64
CA VAL A 621 14.53 0.72 27.28
C VAL A 621 14.36 2.17 27.74
N TYR A 622 13.22 2.78 27.43
CA TYR A 622 12.84 4.13 27.81
C TYR A 622 11.62 4.12 28.74
N GLN A 623 11.62 5.05 29.70
CA GLN A 623 10.47 5.33 30.54
C GLN A 623 9.74 6.58 30.04
N PHE A 624 8.45 6.42 29.79
CA PHE A 624 7.55 7.47 29.29
C PHE A 624 6.62 8.04 30.37
N LEU A 625 6.68 7.55 31.60
CA LEU A 625 5.91 8.03 32.74
C LEU A 625 6.83 8.69 33.79
N ASN A 626 6.34 9.72 34.45
CA ASN A 626 6.94 10.27 35.65
C ASN A 626 6.64 9.36 36.86
N ALA A 627 7.33 9.58 37.99
CA ALA A 627 7.14 8.80 39.21
C ALA A 627 5.71 8.90 39.79
N ASP A 628 4.99 10.00 39.49
CA ASP A 628 3.58 10.20 39.86
C ASP A 628 2.58 9.52 38.89
N GLY A 629 3.08 8.79 37.88
CA GLY A 629 2.28 8.12 36.87
C GLY A 629 1.78 9.00 35.73
N SER A 630 2.08 10.30 35.73
CA SER A 630 1.77 11.21 34.61
C SER A 630 2.70 10.95 33.41
N GLN A 631 2.25 11.25 32.19
CA GLN A 631 3.09 11.09 31.01
C GLN A 631 4.27 12.08 31.02
N ALA A 632 5.48 11.56 30.87
CA ALA A 632 6.69 12.36 30.76
C ALA A 632 6.69 13.17 29.45
N GLN A 633 7.13 14.42 29.54
CA GLN A 633 7.32 15.27 28.36
C GLN A 633 8.47 14.75 27.48
N THR A 634 9.56 14.30 28.12
CA THR A 634 10.73 13.68 27.47
C THR A 634 10.94 12.29 28.05
N PRO A 635 11.07 11.23 27.23
CA PRO A 635 11.35 9.88 27.72
C PRO A 635 12.75 9.78 28.34
N THR A 636 12.88 9.08 29.47
CA THR A 636 14.16 8.87 30.15
C THR A 636 14.72 7.51 29.79
N LYS A 637 15.98 7.42 29.37
CA LYS A 637 16.67 6.13 29.16
C LYS A 637 16.81 5.41 30.50
N LEU A 638 16.27 4.19 30.58
CA LEU A 638 16.27 3.37 31.78
C LEU A 638 17.42 2.35 31.79
N GLY A 639 17.67 1.71 30.65
CA GLY A 639 18.67 0.64 30.57
C GLY A 639 18.77 0.02 29.19
N THR A 640 19.39 -1.15 29.12
CA THR A 640 19.46 -1.98 27.91
C THR A 640 19.06 -3.42 28.22
N ILE A 641 18.40 -4.07 27.26
CA ILE A 641 18.07 -5.50 27.28
C ILE A 641 18.65 -6.17 26.03
N SER A 642 19.11 -7.41 26.16
CA SER A 642 19.56 -8.22 25.02
C SER A 642 18.43 -9.07 24.48
N PHE A 643 18.48 -9.36 23.18
CA PHE A 643 17.60 -10.30 22.48
C PHE A 643 18.41 -11.25 21.59
N SER A 644 17.88 -12.44 21.36
CA SER A 644 18.52 -13.47 20.53
C SER A 644 17.80 -13.68 19.20
N GLU A 645 18.53 -14.10 18.16
CA GLU A 645 17.95 -14.66 16.94
C GLU A 645 16.99 -15.82 17.29
N GLY A 646 15.79 -15.80 16.68
CA GLY A 646 14.72 -16.74 16.94
C GLY A 646 13.92 -16.46 18.21
N GLU A 647 14.29 -15.47 19.02
CA GLU A 647 13.53 -15.12 20.23
C GLU A 647 12.21 -14.43 19.86
N LYS A 648 11.12 -14.78 20.55
CA LYS A 648 9.81 -14.19 20.29
C LYS A 648 9.81 -12.71 20.67
N VAL A 649 9.26 -11.87 19.79
CA VAL A 649 9.17 -10.42 19.99
C VAL A 649 8.40 -10.08 21.27
N GLU A 650 7.35 -10.84 21.57
CA GLU A 650 6.54 -10.63 22.77
C GLU A 650 7.30 -10.86 24.08
N ASP A 651 8.25 -11.80 24.09
CA ASP A 651 9.01 -12.14 25.29
C ASP A 651 10.00 -11.00 25.60
N VAL A 652 10.66 -10.46 24.58
CA VAL A 652 11.54 -9.27 24.72
C VAL A 652 10.73 -8.04 25.08
N ALA A 653 9.54 -7.88 24.51
CA ALA A 653 8.63 -6.80 24.85
C ALA A 653 8.19 -6.87 26.32
N PHE A 654 7.89 -8.07 26.82
CA PHE A 654 7.54 -8.26 28.23
C PHE A 654 8.73 -7.99 29.17
N LYS A 655 9.97 -8.31 28.76
CA LYS A 655 11.18 -7.91 29.50
C LYS A 655 11.31 -6.38 29.58
N ALA A 656 11.10 -5.68 28.48
CA ALA A 656 11.13 -4.21 28.43
C ALA A 656 10.06 -3.59 29.35
N PHE A 657 8.81 -4.05 29.21
CA PHE A 657 7.70 -3.66 30.09
C PHE A 657 8.01 -3.87 31.57
N SER A 658 8.52 -5.06 31.91
CA SER A 658 8.86 -5.43 33.30
C SER A 658 9.92 -4.50 33.89
N MET A 659 10.93 -4.12 33.10
CA MET A 659 11.95 -3.16 33.52
C MET A 659 11.33 -1.80 33.85
N VAL A 660 10.42 -1.29 33.02
CA VAL A 660 9.74 0.01 33.26
C VAL A 660 8.82 -0.07 34.49
N VAL A 661 8.00 -1.11 34.61
CA VAL A 661 7.08 -1.29 35.76
C VAL A 661 7.84 -1.41 37.07
N GLN A 662 8.95 -2.15 37.09
CA GLN A 662 9.82 -2.25 38.26
C GLN A 662 10.43 -0.90 38.64
N ASN A 663 10.87 -0.09 37.67
CA ASN A 663 11.40 1.24 37.94
C ASN A 663 10.35 2.23 38.45
N LEU A 664 9.07 2.02 38.10
CA LEU A 664 7.94 2.75 38.67
C LEU A 664 7.55 2.27 40.09
N GLY A 665 8.25 1.27 40.64
CA GLY A 665 7.97 0.72 41.97
C GLY A 665 6.68 -0.11 42.04
N LYS A 666 6.20 -0.62 40.90
CA LYS A 666 4.94 -1.37 40.78
C LYS A 666 5.18 -2.88 40.67
N PRO A 667 4.25 -3.72 41.12
CA PRO A 667 4.36 -5.17 40.92
C PRO A 667 4.28 -5.51 39.43
N ILE A 668 5.15 -6.41 38.97
CA ILE A 668 5.14 -6.89 37.59
C ILE A 668 3.97 -7.89 37.45
N PRO A 669 2.97 -7.64 36.60
CA PRO A 669 1.89 -8.59 36.33
C PRO A 669 2.40 -9.82 35.58
N PRO A 670 1.66 -10.95 35.57
CA PRO A 670 2.03 -12.10 34.74
C PRO A 670 2.00 -11.74 33.25
N GLN A 671 2.88 -12.36 32.47
CA GLN A 671 2.88 -12.19 31.02
C GLN A 671 1.55 -12.68 30.43
N PRO A 672 0.83 -11.85 29.66
CA PRO A 672 -0.46 -12.24 29.10
C PRO A 672 -0.29 -13.33 28.05
N ALA A 673 -1.21 -14.30 28.02
CA ALA A 673 -1.31 -15.29 26.94
C ALA A 673 -1.69 -14.63 25.61
N PRO A 674 -1.23 -15.15 24.45
CA PRO A 674 -1.55 -14.57 23.15
C PRO A 674 -3.06 -14.59 22.87
N SER A 675 -3.61 -13.47 22.41
CA SER A 675 -5.00 -13.42 21.95
C SER A 675 -5.22 -14.25 20.68
N ALA A 676 -6.45 -14.68 20.42
CA ALA A 676 -6.80 -15.41 19.20
C ALA A 676 -6.40 -14.62 17.93
N LEU A 677 -6.55 -13.28 17.95
CA LEU A 677 -6.12 -12.41 16.86
C LEU A 677 -4.62 -12.52 16.58
N ARG A 678 -3.78 -12.49 17.61
CA ARG A 678 -2.33 -12.60 17.46
C ARG A 678 -1.88 -13.99 17.04
N LEU A 679 -2.57 -15.03 17.50
CA LEU A 679 -2.32 -16.42 17.08
C LEU A 679 -2.65 -16.62 15.60
N ALA A 680 -3.78 -16.07 15.14
CA ALA A 680 -4.23 -16.22 13.76
C ALA A 680 -3.36 -15.46 12.75
N PHE A 681 -2.75 -14.34 13.15
CA PHE A 681 -1.95 -13.54 12.22
C PHE A 681 -0.63 -14.19 11.82
N PRO A 682 -0.30 -14.16 10.52
CA PRO A 682 1.02 -14.58 10.06
C PRO A 682 2.11 -13.68 10.65
N PRO A 683 3.31 -14.23 10.89
CA PRO A 683 4.47 -13.40 11.20
C PRO A 683 4.89 -12.59 9.96
N SER A 684 5.39 -11.38 10.18
CA SER A 684 6.04 -10.60 9.13
C SER A 684 7.43 -11.18 8.85
N THR A 685 7.77 -11.35 7.57
CA THR A 685 9.05 -11.92 7.09
C THR A 685 9.98 -10.91 6.47
#